data_AF-A0A8T3ZGA7-F1
#
_entry.id   AF-A0A8T3ZGA7-F1
#
_cell.length_a   1.000
_cell.length_b   1.000
_cell.length_c   1.000
_cell.angle_alpha   90.00
_cell.angle_beta   90.00
_cell.angle_gamma   90.00
#
_symmetry.space_group_name_H-M   'P 1'
#
loop_
_entity.id
_entity.type
_entity.pdbx_description
1 polymer ?
#
loop_
_entity_poly.entity_id
_entity_poly.type
_entity_poly.pdbx_seq_one_letter_code
_entity_poly.pdbx_strand_id
1 'polypeptide(L)'
;FKKFWPADVHVIGKGILRFHAVYWPAILLSASLRLPKSIFVHGYITVEGQKMSKTLGNIVDPIHLIEKYGVDPLRYFLLSGISTFEDGDFSERLLIEKNNNELVANIGNLVNRTMVFSQNNFGSAVPKQAVLSASDKDFLGSQEKLLVQIKSGFESFRLDETLHRILSFSSGANKYFQENAPWKSVKEDKVRCGHVINLLLHQIKDLAILIQPYLPETSNSIFGQLAAEPKKWTDLGKFSLVAGKKLGTPKILFKKLDQIQAEALSAEFSDKKLKELEVAFQVSNSAAALGVKAAAAILEIKSISNKNSELETLKKQKFKLEDSGYVQLHRKVSAEEMSSIRWLHELASRAGQIPNINTLVDAYNIISLKYGISAGAHDISKIKGGVRIDICDGSEPFTEIGSKSKTHVRKGEYAAIDDEKVICRLELKQCEETKVKKDSKKVLLYYEGHSGHTQDQVNTALKEACNLIIKLCGGSYKMLYPAYEKEEENFSFKHLDIEIGEILSAEKHPNADKLLVERVRLGDKEIQVVSGIAQFYKPEDLAGKKAIFLRNLKPATLRGVASQGMILVAESKDKSKVEIVSPASPVGSKVELKGEVSQPKPEVTADDYFKLKLEIKDGKIYSEGKQLITETGEELKTGVKEGKVY
;
A
#
# COMPACT_ATOMS: atom_id res chain seq x y z
N PHE A 1 -24.34 8.49 26.76
CA PHE A 1 -25.43 8.08 25.86
C PHE A 1 -26.50 9.18 25.68
N LYS A 2 -27.31 9.51 26.71
CA LYS A 2 -28.44 10.47 26.62
C LYS A 2 -28.11 11.83 25.97
N LYS A 3 -26.89 12.35 26.14
CA LYS A 3 -26.45 13.65 25.60
C LYS A 3 -26.13 13.64 24.10
N PHE A 4 -25.57 12.54 23.59
CA PHE A 4 -24.95 12.49 22.26
C PHE A 4 -25.62 11.49 21.31
N TRP A 5 -26.52 10.64 21.81
CA TRP A 5 -27.25 9.68 20.98
C TRP A 5 -28.66 10.19 20.67
N PRO A 6 -29.11 10.17 19.39
CA PRO A 6 -28.44 9.57 18.22
C PRO A 6 -27.26 10.39 17.69
N ALA A 7 -26.25 9.69 17.16
CA ALA A 7 -25.10 10.33 16.53
C ALA A 7 -25.53 11.20 15.34
N ASP A 8 -24.95 12.40 15.20
CA ASP A 8 -25.25 13.30 14.10
C ASP A 8 -24.69 12.80 12.76
N VAL A 9 -23.48 12.25 12.77
CA VAL A 9 -22.82 11.72 11.57
C VAL A 9 -21.97 10.49 11.89
N HIS A 10 -21.97 9.52 10.97
CA HIS A 10 -20.98 8.45 10.91
C HIS A 10 -20.05 8.70 9.72
N VAL A 11 -18.75 8.84 9.97
CA VAL A 11 -17.72 9.00 8.92
C VAL A 11 -17.10 7.63 8.68
N ILE A 12 -17.30 7.08 7.49
CA ILE A 12 -16.86 5.71 7.17
C ILE A 12 -16.32 5.60 5.74
N GLY A 13 -15.51 4.57 5.50
CA GLY A 13 -15.13 4.17 4.15
C GLY A 13 -16.21 3.32 3.49
N LYS A 14 -16.34 3.40 2.15
CA LYS A 14 -17.36 2.65 1.40
C LYS A 14 -17.33 1.12 1.59
N GLY A 15 -16.18 0.56 1.97
CA GLY A 15 -16.02 -0.88 2.22
C GLY A 15 -16.87 -1.43 3.37
N ILE A 16 -17.31 -0.60 4.31
CA ILE A 16 -18.10 -1.01 5.47
C ILE A 16 -19.53 -0.43 5.46
N LEU A 17 -19.97 0.15 4.34
CA LEU A 17 -21.27 0.82 4.23
C LEU A 17 -22.44 -0.08 4.65
N ARG A 18 -22.43 -1.37 4.24
CA ARG A 18 -23.49 -2.32 4.59
C ARG A 18 -23.68 -2.47 6.10
N PHE A 19 -22.61 -2.42 6.88
CA PHE A 19 -22.69 -2.50 8.33
C PHE A 19 -23.41 -1.27 8.92
N HIS A 20 -23.09 -0.08 8.42
CA HIS A 20 -23.64 1.17 8.97
C HIS A 20 -25.01 1.55 8.43
N ALA A 21 -25.37 1.10 7.22
CA ALA A 21 -26.64 1.45 6.57
C ALA A 21 -27.70 0.35 6.66
N VAL A 22 -27.32 -0.89 7.01
CA VAL A 22 -28.27 -2.03 7.09
C VAL A 22 -28.23 -2.68 8.46
N TYR A 23 -27.10 -3.28 8.84
CA TYR A 23 -27.04 -4.10 10.05
C TYR A 23 -27.18 -3.26 11.33
N TRP A 24 -26.44 -2.16 11.41
CA TRP A 24 -26.47 -1.29 12.57
C TRP A 24 -27.86 -0.64 12.78
N PRO A 25 -28.52 -0.07 11.76
CA PRO A 25 -29.91 0.37 11.90
C PRO A 25 -30.86 -0.73 12.34
N ALA A 26 -30.75 -1.95 11.79
CA ALA A 26 -31.61 -3.07 12.20
C ALA A 26 -31.43 -3.43 13.68
N ILE A 27 -30.18 -3.47 14.17
CA ILE A 27 -29.87 -3.70 15.59
C ILE A 27 -30.47 -2.58 16.46
N LEU A 28 -30.30 -1.32 16.07
CA LEU A 28 -30.84 -0.18 16.80
C LEU A 28 -32.36 -0.20 16.87
N LEU A 29 -33.03 -0.50 15.75
CA LEU A 29 -34.49 -0.60 15.69
C LEU A 29 -34.99 -1.75 16.57
N SER A 30 -34.33 -2.92 16.52
CA SER A 30 -34.63 -4.05 17.39
C SER A 30 -34.51 -3.67 18.88
N ALA A 31 -33.48 -2.90 19.23
CA ALA A 31 -33.26 -2.37 20.56
C ALA A 31 -34.12 -1.13 20.90
N SER A 32 -35.05 -0.72 20.02
CA SER A 32 -35.87 0.51 20.18
C SER A 32 -35.06 1.80 20.41
N LEU A 33 -33.91 1.91 19.75
CA LEU A 33 -33.01 3.06 19.80
C LEU A 33 -33.13 3.93 18.54
N ARG A 34 -32.93 5.24 18.71
CA ARG A 34 -32.92 6.22 17.60
C ARG A 34 -31.75 5.95 16.64
N LEU A 35 -31.99 6.11 15.33
CA LEU A 35 -30.98 5.96 14.29
C LEU A 35 -30.02 7.15 14.21
N PRO A 36 -28.78 6.97 13.73
CA PRO A 36 -27.89 8.09 13.40
C PRO A 36 -28.54 9.01 12.35
N LYS A 37 -28.27 10.32 12.42
CA LYS A 37 -28.91 11.31 11.54
C LYS A 37 -28.36 11.31 10.11
N SER A 38 -27.08 10.97 9.94
CA SER A 38 -26.42 10.93 8.64
C SER A 38 -25.27 9.93 8.60
N ILE A 39 -24.93 9.45 7.40
CA ILE A 39 -23.77 8.60 7.13
C ILE A 39 -22.97 9.27 6.00
N PHE A 40 -21.77 9.71 6.33
CA PHE A 40 -20.80 10.24 5.38
C PHE A 40 -19.88 9.10 4.92
N VAL A 41 -19.85 8.85 3.61
CA VAL A 41 -19.12 7.75 3.01
C VAL A 41 -18.05 8.28 2.07
N HIS A 42 -16.78 8.05 2.39
CA HIS A 42 -15.67 8.44 1.52
C HIS A 42 -15.22 7.27 0.62
N GLY A 43 -14.57 7.63 -0.50
CA GLY A 43 -13.96 6.68 -1.43
C GLY A 43 -12.68 6.03 -0.89
N TYR A 44 -12.12 5.11 -1.68
CA TYR A 44 -10.80 4.54 -1.42
C TYR A 44 -9.69 5.51 -1.83
N ILE A 45 -8.58 5.41 -1.13
CA ILE A 45 -7.33 6.06 -1.54
C ILE A 45 -6.47 4.99 -2.23
N THR A 46 -6.07 5.25 -3.46
CA THR A 46 -5.08 4.47 -4.21
C THR A 46 -3.73 5.18 -4.19
N VAL A 47 -2.67 4.49 -4.62
CA VAL A 47 -1.33 5.05 -4.78
C VAL A 47 -0.86 4.70 -6.18
N GLU A 48 -0.64 5.72 -7.01
CA GLU A 48 -0.23 5.58 -8.42
C GLU A 48 -1.13 4.60 -9.20
N GLY A 49 -2.45 4.74 -9.01
CA GLY A 49 -3.50 3.95 -9.64
C GLY A 49 -3.72 2.55 -9.06
N GLN A 50 -3.00 2.16 -7.99
CA GLN A 50 -3.09 0.84 -7.37
C GLN A 50 -3.70 0.88 -5.98
N LYS A 51 -4.45 -0.16 -5.60
CA LYS A 51 -4.89 -0.32 -4.21
C LYS A 51 -3.69 -0.53 -3.30
N MET A 52 -3.66 0.17 -2.17
CA MET A 52 -2.65 -0.06 -1.13
C MET A 52 -2.78 -1.48 -0.58
N SER A 53 -1.67 -2.22 -0.48
CA SER A 53 -1.63 -3.50 0.21
C SER A 53 -0.25 -3.81 0.76
N LYS A 54 -0.21 -4.52 1.90
CA LYS A 54 1.04 -4.97 2.53
C LYS A 54 1.83 -5.86 1.57
N THR A 55 1.11 -6.72 0.84
CA THR A 55 1.67 -7.67 -0.12
C THR A 55 2.29 -7.00 -1.35
N LEU A 56 1.76 -5.86 -1.79
CA LEU A 56 2.35 -5.08 -2.90
C LEU A 56 3.45 -4.13 -2.41
N GLY A 57 3.66 -3.97 -1.09
CA GLY A 57 4.66 -3.05 -0.56
C GLY A 57 4.45 -1.58 -0.94
N ASN A 58 3.27 -1.22 -1.48
CA ASN A 58 2.91 0.13 -1.91
C ASN A 58 2.12 0.91 -0.83
N ILE A 59 2.18 0.44 0.42
CA ILE A 59 1.57 1.16 1.53
C ILE A 59 2.35 2.44 1.76
N VAL A 60 1.60 3.53 1.76
CA VAL A 60 2.12 4.84 2.13
C VAL A 60 1.86 5.04 3.62
N ASP A 61 2.94 5.09 4.40
CA ASP A 61 2.84 5.39 5.83
C ASP A 61 2.59 6.90 6.02
N PRO A 62 1.42 7.30 6.59
CA PRO A 62 1.14 8.70 6.86
C PRO A 62 2.13 9.33 7.85
N ILE A 63 2.72 8.56 8.77
CA ILE A 63 3.70 9.09 9.73
C ILE A 63 4.98 9.52 9.00
N HIS A 64 5.48 8.68 8.11
CA HIS A 64 6.63 9.01 7.27
C HIS A 64 6.39 10.28 6.43
N LEU A 65 5.19 10.41 5.84
CA LEU A 65 4.83 11.62 5.09
C LEU A 65 4.74 12.86 5.98
N ILE A 66 4.26 12.73 7.22
CA ILE A 66 4.21 13.83 8.19
C ILE A 66 5.62 14.27 8.58
N GLU A 67 6.52 13.33 8.84
CA GLU A 67 7.94 13.65 9.14
C GLU A 67 8.61 14.37 7.98
N LYS A 68 8.29 13.96 6.74
CA LYS A 68 8.88 14.52 5.52
C LYS A 68 8.31 15.88 5.12
N TYR A 69 6.98 16.03 5.15
CA TYR A 69 6.27 17.18 4.57
C TYR A 69 5.56 18.06 5.60
N GLY A 70 5.33 17.56 6.81
CA GLY A 70 4.55 18.21 7.84
C GLY A 70 3.07 17.80 7.83
N VAL A 71 2.41 18.02 8.96
CA VAL A 71 1.00 17.65 9.19
C VAL A 71 0.06 18.41 8.25
N ASP A 72 0.16 19.74 8.24
CA ASP A 72 -0.76 20.59 7.47
C ASP A 72 -0.65 20.38 5.95
N PRO A 73 0.54 20.28 5.32
CA PRO A 73 0.65 19.96 3.89
C PRO A 73 0.02 18.61 3.51
N LEU A 74 0.18 17.57 4.35
CA LEU A 74 -0.46 16.28 4.09
C LEU A 74 -1.97 16.37 4.23
N ARG A 75 -2.47 16.98 5.32
CA ARG A 75 -3.92 17.19 5.53
C ARG A 75 -4.54 17.98 4.38
N TYR A 76 -3.86 19.03 3.94
CA TYR A 76 -4.26 19.83 2.80
C TYR A 76 -4.41 18.99 1.55
N PHE A 77 -3.40 18.18 1.21
CA PHE A 77 -3.42 17.33 0.03
C PHE A 77 -4.56 16.30 0.11
N LEU A 78 -4.72 15.60 1.23
CA LEU A 78 -5.77 14.58 1.37
C LEU A 78 -7.19 15.17 1.28
N LEU A 79 -7.37 16.44 1.67
CA LEU A 79 -8.68 17.11 1.68
C LEU A 79 -8.94 18.00 0.45
N SER A 80 -7.95 18.20 -0.43
CA SER A 80 -8.08 18.99 -1.67
C SER A 80 -7.77 18.21 -2.94
N GLY A 81 -6.82 17.27 -2.87
CA GLY A 81 -6.34 16.46 -3.99
C GLY A 81 -7.14 15.19 -4.21
N ILE A 82 -7.93 14.76 -3.21
CA ILE A 82 -8.78 13.57 -3.28
C ILE A 82 -10.24 14.02 -3.16
N SER A 83 -11.06 13.59 -4.13
CA SER A 83 -12.50 13.83 -4.12
C SER A 83 -13.13 13.29 -2.84
N THR A 84 -14.06 14.05 -2.26
CA THR A 84 -14.65 13.68 -0.98
C THR A 84 -15.46 12.37 -1.03
N PHE A 85 -16.12 12.10 -2.15
CA PHE A 85 -17.05 10.97 -2.31
C PHE A 85 -16.55 9.87 -3.25
N GLU A 86 -15.58 10.18 -4.11
CA GLU A 86 -15.06 9.25 -5.10
C GLU A 86 -13.72 8.66 -4.67
N ASP A 87 -13.27 7.62 -5.38
CA ASP A 87 -11.93 7.11 -5.18
C ASP A 87 -10.92 8.14 -5.67
N GLY A 88 -9.84 8.34 -4.92
CA GLY A 88 -8.79 9.28 -5.27
C GLY A 88 -7.42 8.64 -5.15
N ASP A 89 -6.50 9.17 -5.94
CA ASP A 89 -5.13 8.67 -5.98
C ASP A 89 -4.20 9.60 -5.20
N PHE A 90 -3.41 9.01 -4.31
CA PHE A 90 -2.32 9.69 -3.65
C PHE A 90 -1.13 9.76 -4.60
N SER A 91 -0.68 10.99 -4.88
CA SER A 91 0.55 11.26 -5.62
C SER A 91 1.40 12.26 -4.85
N GLU A 92 2.61 11.84 -4.49
CA GLU A 92 3.58 12.67 -3.78
C GLU A 92 3.99 13.90 -4.60
N ARG A 93 4.02 13.77 -5.94
CA ARG A 93 4.23 14.88 -6.86
C ARG A 93 3.13 15.93 -6.73
N LEU A 94 1.86 15.50 -6.79
CA LEU A 94 0.73 16.42 -6.68
C LEU A 94 0.69 17.09 -5.29
N LEU A 95 1.09 16.40 -4.23
CA LEU A 95 1.26 16.98 -2.90
C LEU A 95 2.28 18.13 -2.93
N ILE A 96 3.46 17.91 -3.53
CA ILE A 96 4.50 18.94 -3.66
C ILE A 96 4.01 20.14 -4.47
N GLU A 97 3.37 19.88 -5.62
CA GLU A 97 2.83 20.92 -6.50
C GLU A 97 1.77 21.76 -5.80
N LYS A 98 0.79 21.11 -5.14
CA LYS A 98 -0.27 21.80 -4.39
C LYS A 98 0.29 22.60 -3.21
N ASN A 99 1.24 22.06 -2.45
CA ASN A 99 1.89 22.83 -1.39
C ASN A 99 2.56 24.10 -1.95
N ASN A 100 3.32 23.97 -3.03
CA ASN A 100 4.08 25.10 -3.58
C ASN A 100 3.17 26.14 -4.24
N ASN A 101 2.18 25.70 -5.01
CA ASN A 101 1.35 26.58 -5.82
C ASN A 101 0.15 27.13 -5.05
N GLU A 102 -0.38 26.39 -4.09
CA GLU A 102 -1.62 26.76 -3.38
C GLU A 102 -1.37 27.16 -1.92
N LEU A 103 -0.48 26.48 -1.19
CA LEU A 103 -0.16 26.90 0.19
C LEU A 103 0.87 28.03 0.22
N VAL A 104 2.05 27.83 -0.38
CA VAL A 104 3.15 28.81 -0.38
C VAL A 104 2.77 30.06 -1.18
N ALA A 105 2.37 29.90 -2.45
CA ALA A 105 2.18 31.04 -3.35
C ALA A 105 0.86 31.82 -3.12
N ASN A 106 -0.13 31.25 -2.43
CA ASN A 106 -1.41 31.93 -2.14
C ASN A 106 -1.54 32.29 -0.65
N ILE A 107 -1.89 31.33 0.22
CA ILE A 107 -2.15 31.62 1.65
C ILE A 107 -0.88 32.17 2.34
N GLY A 108 0.24 31.48 2.17
CA GLY A 108 1.53 31.85 2.75
C GLY A 108 1.98 33.24 2.28
N ASN A 109 1.87 33.49 0.97
CA ASN A 109 2.22 34.78 0.38
C ASN A 109 1.35 35.92 0.92
N LEU A 110 0.02 35.74 1.00
CA LEU A 110 -0.91 36.75 1.53
C LEU A 110 -0.56 37.15 2.95
N VAL A 111 -0.41 36.16 3.84
CA VAL A 111 -0.13 36.41 5.26
C VAL A 111 1.24 37.06 5.39
N ASN A 112 2.28 36.46 4.80
CA ASN A 112 3.64 36.94 4.95
C ASN A 112 3.78 38.39 4.48
N ARG A 113 3.33 38.71 3.26
CA ARG A 113 3.49 40.07 2.72
C ARG A 113 2.67 41.10 3.50
N THR A 114 1.46 40.76 3.96
CA THR A 114 0.64 41.70 4.74
C THR A 114 1.27 41.95 6.12
N MET A 115 1.71 40.90 6.80
CA MET A 115 2.35 40.98 8.11
C MET A 115 3.69 41.74 8.06
N VAL A 116 4.57 41.41 7.10
CA VAL A 116 5.84 42.11 6.89
C VAL A 116 5.61 43.57 6.49
N PHE A 117 4.63 43.85 5.63
CA PHE A 117 4.31 45.22 5.26
C PHE A 117 3.81 46.04 6.46
N SER A 118 2.97 45.44 7.32
CA SER A 118 2.51 46.06 8.55
C SER A 118 3.65 46.31 9.54
N GLN A 119 4.59 45.36 9.66
CA GLN A 119 5.79 45.49 10.48
C GLN A 119 6.64 46.69 10.04
N ASN A 120 6.96 46.77 8.74
CA ASN A 120 7.89 47.76 8.21
C ASN A 120 7.32 49.19 8.14
N ASN A 121 6.00 49.32 7.90
CA ASN A 121 5.41 50.63 7.59
C ASN A 121 4.48 51.18 8.69
N PHE A 122 3.99 50.31 9.57
CA PHE A 122 3.01 50.63 10.61
C PHE A 122 3.46 50.16 12.01
N GLY A 123 4.76 49.95 12.21
CA GLY A 123 5.35 49.67 13.53
C GLY A 123 4.87 48.36 14.16
N SER A 124 4.51 47.37 13.33
CA SER A 124 3.89 46.12 13.79
C SER A 124 2.60 46.34 14.57
N ALA A 125 1.78 47.32 14.19
CA ALA A 125 0.46 47.56 14.78
C ALA A 125 -0.65 47.48 13.73
N VAL A 126 -1.86 47.13 14.18
CA VAL A 126 -3.06 47.17 13.34
C VAL A 126 -3.32 48.62 12.92
N PRO A 127 -3.28 48.99 11.62
CA PRO A 127 -3.53 50.36 11.20
C PRO A 127 -4.99 50.78 11.44
N LYS A 128 -5.28 52.08 11.44
CA LYS A 128 -6.65 52.59 11.59
C LYS A 128 -7.48 52.31 10.33
N GLN A 129 -8.77 52.01 10.53
CA GLN A 129 -9.74 51.92 9.44
C GLN A 129 -10.11 53.33 8.96
N ALA A 130 -10.28 53.50 7.65
CA ALA A 130 -10.80 54.70 7.01
C ALA A 130 -12.17 54.41 6.37
N VAL A 131 -12.75 55.42 5.70
CA VAL A 131 -14.02 55.27 4.97
C VAL A 131 -13.85 54.28 3.82
N LEU A 132 -14.80 53.36 3.68
CA LEU A 132 -14.84 52.38 2.59
C LEU A 132 -15.06 53.08 1.24
N SER A 133 -14.11 52.92 0.33
CA SER A 133 -14.25 53.26 -1.08
C SER A 133 -15.20 52.29 -1.80
N ALA A 134 -15.58 52.62 -3.05
CA ALA A 134 -16.36 51.72 -3.89
C ALA A 134 -15.65 50.37 -4.10
N SER A 135 -14.34 50.41 -4.38
CA SER A 135 -13.51 49.21 -4.55
C SER A 135 -13.47 48.34 -3.28
N ASP A 136 -13.48 48.94 -2.08
CA ASP A 136 -13.50 48.19 -0.82
C ASP A 136 -14.83 47.46 -0.62
N LYS A 137 -15.94 48.12 -0.96
CA LYS A 137 -17.28 47.53 -0.87
C LYS A 137 -17.44 46.38 -1.85
N ASP A 138 -16.97 46.54 -3.09
CA ASP A 138 -17.00 45.48 -4.10
C ASP A 138 -16.15 44.28 -3.67
N PHE A 139 -14.96 44.53 -3.14
CA PHE A 139 -14.10 43.50 -2.58
C PHE A 139 -14.79 42.76 -1.44
N LEU A 140 -15.27 43.46 -0.40
CA LEU A 140 -15.93 42.85 0.75
C LEU A 140 -17.20 42.08 0.36
N GLY A 141 -18.00 42.61 -0.57
CA GLY A 141 -19.19 41.91 -1.08
C GLY A 141 -18.85 40.62 -1.83
N SER A 142 -17.73 40.57 -2.55
CA SER A 142 -17.25 39.32 -3.17
C SER A 142 -16.81 38.28 -2.13
N GLN A 143 -16.16 38.72 -1.05
CA GLN A 143 -15.73 37.85 0.04
C GLN A 143 -16.92 37.31 0.83
N GLU A 144 -17.94 38.13 1.09
CA GLU A 144 -19.17 37.72 1.77
C GLU A 144 -19.91 36.62 1.00
N LYS A 145 -20.00 36.74 -0.34
CA LYS A 145 -20.57 35.67 -1.18
C LYS A 145 -19.80 34.36 -1.06
N LEU A 146 -18.47 34.41 -1.01
CA LEU A 146 -17.64 33.23 -0.81
C LEU A 146 -17.87 32.61 0.57
N LEU A 147 -17.97 33.42 1.64
CA LEU A 147 -18.25 32.93 2.99
C LEU A 147 -19.55 32.13 3.07
N VAL A 148 -20.62 32.59 2.40
CA VAL A 148 -21.89 31.85 2.32
C VAL A 148 -21.70 30.50 1.64
N GLN A 149 -20.98 30.46 0.52
CA GLN A 149 -20.74 29.21 -0.21
C GLN A 149 -19.85 28.23 0.57
N ILE A 150 -18.83 28.75 1.28
CA ILE A 150 -17.95 27.94 2.12
C ILE A 150 -18.75 27.30 3.26
N LYS A 151 -19.62 28.06 3.92
CA LYS A 151 -20.49 27.54 4.98
C LYS A 151 -21.39 26.42 4.46
N SER A 152 -22.03 26.63 3.30
CA SER A 152 -22.86 25.61 2.66
C SER A 152 -22.07 24.35 2.30
N GLY A 153 -20.83 24.50 1.83
CA GLY A 153 -19.98 23.37 1.46
C GLY A 153 -19.60 22.47 2.65
N PHE A 154 -19.36 23.06 3.82
CA PHE A 154 -19.17 22.29 5.06
C PHE A 154 -20.45 21.55 5.48
N GLU A 155 -21.60 22.20 5.40
CA GLU A 155 -22.90 21.58 5.74
C GLU A 155 -23.23 20.39 4.81
N SER A 156 -22.78 20.42 3.56
CA SER A 156 -22.97 19.35 2.57
C SER A 156 -21.81 18.34 2.50
N PHE A 157 -20.82 18.43 3.40
CA PHE A 157 -19.61 17.60 3.36
C PHE A 157 -18.86 17.62 2.02
N ARG A 158 -18.87 18.75 1.29
CA ARG A 158 -18.14 18.94 0.03
C ARG A 158 -16.76 19.53 0.32
N LEU A 159 -15.90 18.76 1.00
CA LEU A 159 -14.71 19.29 1.68
C LEU A 159 -13.65 19.82 0.70
N ASP A 160 -13.44 19.14 -0.42
CA ASP A 160 -12.52 19.53 -1.49
C ASP A 160 -12.97 20.82 -2.20
N GLU A 161 -14.23 20.87 -2.62
CA GLU A 161 -14.83 22.08 -3.21
C GLU A 161 -14.80 23.27 -2.24
N THR A 162 -15.08 23.01 -0.96
CA THR A 162 -15.05 24.03 0.10
C THR A 162 -13.64 24.60 0.25
N LEU A 163 -12.62 23.76 0.24
CA LEU A 163 -11.23 24.18 0.34
C LEU A 163 -10.81 25.03 -0.87
N HIS A 164 -11.24 24.67 -2.10
CA HIS A 164 -11.04 25.51 -3.29
C HIS A 164 -11.69 26.90 -3.16
N ARG A 165 -12.86 27.00 -2.52
CA ARG A 165 -13.50 28.29 -2.24
C ARG A 165 -12.73 29.10 -1.19
N ILE A 166 -12.16 28.45 -0.19
CA ILE A 166 -11.27 29.10 0.80
C ILE A 166 -9.99 29.63 0.12
N LEU A 167 -9.42 28.87 -0.83
CA LEU A 167 -8.30 29.37 -1.64
C LEU A 167 -8.72 30.57 -2.48
N SER A 168 -9.93 30.57 -3.03
CA SER A 168 -10.48 31.70 -3.79
C SER A 168 -10.67 32.94 -2.91
N PHE A 169 -11.06 32.77 -1.65
CA PHE A 169 -11.13 33.84 -0.64
C PHE A 169 -9.74 34.46 -0.42
N SER A 170 -8.72 33.63 -0.18
CA SER A 170 -7.33 34.08 -0.09
C SER A 170 -6.83 34.74 -1.37
N SER A 171 -7.17 34.20 -2.54
CA SER A 171 -6.81 34.76 -3.86
C SER A 171 -7.45 36.12 -4.09
N GLY A 172 -8.71 36.32 -3.66
CA GLY A 172 -9.39 37.60 -3.72
C GLY A 172 -8.70 38.66 -2.86
N ALA A 173 -8.33 38.32 -1.62
CA ALA A 173 -7.51 39.18 -0.78
C ALA A 173 -6.13 39.43 -1.39
N ASN A 174 -5.56 38.42 -2.07
CA ASN A 174 -4.30 38.57 -2.75
C ASN A 174 -4.36 39.61 -3.89
N LYS A 175 -5.41 39.51 -4.70
CA LYS A 175 -5.71 40.45 -5.78
C LYS A 175 -5.95 41.86 -5.25
N TYR A 176 -6.73 42.00 -4.18
CA TYR A 176 -7.02 43.30 -3.55
C TYR A 176 -5.76 44.04 -3.08
N PHE A 177 -4.81 43.34 -2.42
CA PHE A 177 -3.50 43.94 -2.08
C PHE A 177 -2.74 44.40 -3.34
N GLN A 178 -2.76 43.61 -4.41
CA GLN A 178 -2.02 43.93 -5.64
C GLN A 178 -2.59 45.17 -6.34
N GLU A 179 -3.91 45.23 -6.50
CA GLU A 179 -4.62 46.33 -7.16
C GLU A 179 -4.48 47.65 -6.38
N ASN A 180 -4.44 47.59 -5.05
CA ASN A 180 -4.24 48.77 -4.20
C ASN A 180 -2.76 49.18 -4.05
N ALA A 181 -1.82 48.38 -4.57
CA ALA A 181 -0.39 48.65 -4.60
C ALA A 181 0.16 49.36 -3.34
N PRO A 182 0.06 48.76 -2.13
CA PRO A 182 0.38 49.43 -0.86
C PRO A 182 1.81 49.98 -0.80
N TRP A 183 2.75 49.36 -1.52
CA TRP A 183 4.14 49.83 -1.62
C TRP A 183 4.29 51.19 -2.34
N LYS A 184 3.29 51.59 -3.16
CA LYS A 184 3.19 52.93 -3.73
C LYS A 184 2.42 53.85 -2.79
N SER A 185 1.19 53.44 -2.43
CA SER A 185 0.29 54.30 -1.64
C SER A 185 0.81 54.61 -0.24
N VAL A 186 1.71 53.82 0.35
CA VAL A 186 2.36 54.16 1.63
C VAL A 186 3.13 55.50 1.59
N LYS A 187 3.62 55.90 0.41
CA LYS A 187 4.35 57.16 0.19
C LYS A 187 3.43 58.33 -0.15
N GLU A 188 2.27 58.05 -0.76
CA GLU A 188 1.35 59.05 -1.33
C GLU A 188 0.18 59.34 -0.39
N ASP A 189 -0.46 58.28 0.12
CA ASP A 189 -1.58 58.35 1.05
C ASP A 189 -1.47 57.22 2.08
N LYS A 190 -0.74 57.53 3.17
CA LYS A 190 -0.50 56.59 4.26
C LYS A 190 -1.78 56.19 4.99
N VAL A 191 -2.82 57.02 4.97
CA VAL A 191 -4.13 56.71 5.59
C VAL A 191 -4.85 55.65 4.75
N ARG A 192 -4.94 55.84 3.43
CA ARG A 192 -5.50 54.85 2.51
C ARG A 192 -4.74 53.53 2.57
N CYS A 193 -3.40 53.60 2.53
CA CYS A 193 -2.54 52.42 2.65
C CYS A 193 -2.82 51.66 3.97
N GLY A 194 -2.89 52.38 5.09
CA GLY A 194 -3.22 51.81 6.40
C GLY A 194 -4.57 51.10 6.39
N HIS A 195 -5.59 51.71 5.79
CA HIS A 195 -6.91 51.09 5.69
C HIS A 195 -6.90 49.80 4.85
N VAL A 196 -6.19 49.77 3.71
CA VAL A 196 -6.04 48.56 2.88
C VAL A 196 -5.41 47.42 3.69
N ILE A 197 -4.33 47.71 4.43
CA ILE A 197 -3.68 46.73 5.30
C ILE A 197 -4.60 46.31 6.44
N ASN A 198 -5.37 47.23 7.04
CA ASN A 198 -6.35 46.90 8.06
C ASN A 198 -7.40 45.90 7.56
N LEU A 199 -7.97 46.12 6.37
CA LEU A 199 -8.94 45.18 5.78
C LEU A 199 -8.30 43.82 5.54
N LEU A 200 -7.08 43.77 5.00
CA LEU A 200 -6.38 42.51 4.75
C LEU A 200 -6.03 41.75 6.03
N LEU A 201 -5.67 42.42 7.12
CA LEU A 201 -5.49 41.78 8.43
C LEU A 201 -6.79 41.11 8.92
N HIS A 202 -7.94 41.75 8.68
CA HIS A 202 -9.24 41.15 9.00
C HIS A 202 -9.58 39.96 8.09
N GLN A 203 -9.24 40.03 6.80
CA GLN A 203 -9.39 38.91 5.88
C GLN A 203 -8.47 37.75 6.26
N ILE A 204 -7.25 38.02 6.73
CA ILE A 204 -6.33 37.00 7.25
C ILE A 204 -6.88 36.36 8.54
N LYS A 205 -7.51 37.16 9.41
CA LYS A 205 -8.22 36.64 10.60
C LYS A 205 -9.37 35.71 10.18
N ASP A 206 -10.19 36.10 9.20
CA ASP A 206 -11.26 35.25 8.69
C ASP A 206 -10.69 33.97 8.04
N LEU A 207 -9.65 34.10 7.21
CA LEU A 207 -8.96 32.97 6.60
C LEU A 207 -8.44 31.98 7.65
N ALA A 208 -7.88 32.45 8.77
CA ALA A 208 -7.42 31.61 9.87
C ALA A 208 -8.56 30.79 10.48
N ILE A 209 -9.76 31.35 10.62
CA ILE A 209 -10.95 30.63 11.08
C ILE A 209 -11.36 29.57 10.05
N LEU A 210 -11.42 29.94 8.77
CA LEU A 210 -11.87 29.07 7.69
C LEU A 210 -10.95 27.87 7.47
N ILE A 211 -9.64 28.06 7.55
CA ILE A 211 -8.68 26.97 7.35
C ILE A 211 -8.52 26.10 8.59
N GLN A 212 -8.95 26.52 9.78
CA GLN A 212 -8.72 25.77 11.03
C GLN A 212 -9.14 24.28 10.95
N PRO A 213 -10.29 23.90 10.35
CA PRO A 213 -10.67 22.49 10.21
C PRO A 213 -9.72 21.69 9.29
N TYR A 214 -9.03 22.37 8.37
CA TYR A 214 -8.10 21.76 7.42
C TYR A 214 -6.65 21.81 7.92
N LEU A 215 -6.18 22.98 8.35
CA LEU A 215 -4.79 23.35 8.64
C LEU A 215 -4.69 23.96 10.06
N PRO A 216 -4.84 23.14 11.12
CA PRO A 216 -4.91 23.63 12.49
C PRO A 216 -3.61 24.32 12.95
N GLU A 217 -2.44 23.82 12.57
CA GLU A 217 -1.16 24.41 12.98
C GLU A 217 -0.93 25.78 12.32
N THR A 218 -1.27 25.87 11.03
CA THR A 218 -1.22 27.11 10.25
C THR A 218 -2.19 28.13 10.81
N SER A 219 -3.44 27.74 11.11
CA SER A 219 -4.45 28.62 11.71
C SER A 219 -3.93 29.22 13.03
N ASN A 220 -3.41 28.38 13.92
CA ASN A 220 -2.82 28.82 15.18
C ASN A 220 -1.62 29.75 14.96
N SER A 221 -0.76 29.44 13.98
CA SER A 221 0.37 30.30 13.64
C SER A 221 -0.08 31.66 13.13
N ILE A 222 -1.16 31.75 12.35
CA ILE A 222 -1.72 33.03 11.89
C ILE A 222 -2.26 33.83 13.07
N PHE A 223 -3.02 33.20 13.97
CA PHE A 223 -3.53 33.87 15.17
C PHE A 223 -2.40 34.40 16.09
N GLY A 224 -1.32 33.63 16.23
CA GLY A 224 -0.11 34.09 16.92
C GLY A 224 0.54 35.31 16.25
N GLN A 225 0.63 35.33 14.91
CA GLN A 225 1.11 36.49 14.16
C GLN A 225 0.18 37.71 14.29
N LEU A 226 -1.13 37.51 14.37
CA LEU A 226 -2.11 38.57 14.63
C LEU A 226 -2.15 39.02 16.11
N ALA A 227 -1.41 38.35 17.00
CA ALA A 227 -1.50 38.51 18.45
C ALA A 227 -2.96 38.46 18.96
N ALA A 228 -3.74 37.51 18.43
CA ALA A 228 -5.16 37.35 18.73
C ALA A 228 -5.45 35.91 19.14
N GLU A 229 -6.37 35.73 20.09
CA GLU A 229 -6.88 34.40 20.44
C GLU A 229 -7.65 33.78 19.27
N PRO A 230 -7.60 32.44 19.10
CA PRO A 230 -8.40 31.73 18.11
C PRO A 230 -9.88 32.14 18.17
N LYS A 231 -10.42 32.47 17.00
CA LYS A 231 -11.78 32.99 16.85
C LYS A 231 -12.76 31.90 16.41
N LYS A 232 -14.05 32.15 16.62
CA LYS A 232 -15.13 31.22 16.27
C LYS A 232 -15.69 31.57 14.89
N TRP A 233 -16.42 30.64 14.29
CA TRP A 233 -17.18 30.86 13.05
C TRP A 233 -18.12 32.07 13.13
N THR A 234 -18.66 32.38 14.31
CA THR A 234 -19.49 33.57 14.55
C THR A 234 -18.74 34.90 14.42
N ASP A 235 -17.42 34.88 14.30
CA ASP A 235 -16.57 36.06 14.14
C ASP A 235 -16.20 36.35 12.68
N LEU A 236 -16.62 35.50 11.73
CA LEU A 236 -16.40 35.70 10.30
C LEU A 236 -17.04 37.02 9.82
N GLY A 237 -16.31 37.78 9.00
CA GLY A 237 -16.75 39.06 8.45
C GLY A 237 -16.75 40.24 9.44
N LYS A 238 -16.48 40.00 10.73
CA LYS A 238 -16.43 41.07 11.74
C LYS A 238 -15.08 41.77 11.79
N PHE A 239 -15.10 43.10 11.83
CA PHE A 239 -13.90 43.93 12.03
C PHE A 239 -13.48 43.99 13.51
N SER A 240 -12.96 42.88 14.03
CA SER A 240 -12.67 42.70 15.46
C SER A 240 -11.22 43.01 15.89
N LEU A 241 -10.31 43.35 14.96
CA LEU A 241 -8.93 43.70 15.30
C LEU A 241 -8.88 45.19 15.69
N VAL A 242 -8.41 45.45 16.91
CA VAL A 242 -8.38 46.80 17.48
C VAL A 242 -7.23 47.60 16.87
N ALA A 243 -7.52 48.76 16.29
CA ALA A 243 -6.50 49.65 15.74
C ALA A 243 -5.48 50.07 16.82
N GLY A 244 -4.20 50.14 16.45
CA GLY A 244 -3.09 50.40 17.36
C GLY A 244 -2.62 49.20 18.18
N LYS A 245 -3.38 48.09 18.22
CA LYS A 245 -2.92 46.87 18.87
C LYS A 245 -1.68 46.33 18.16
N LYS A 246 -0.66 45.98 18.95
CA LYS A 246 0.57 45.38 18.45
C LYS A 246 0.32 43.97 17.92
N LEU A 247 0.83 43.70 16.73
CA LEU A 247 0.86 42.41 16.07
C LEU A 247 2.06 41.58 16.58
N GLY A 248 1.98 40.26 16.39
CA GLY A 248 3.10 39.36 16.62
C GLY A 248 4.16 39.44 15.51
N THR A 249 5.21 38.65 15.65
CA THR A 249 6.31 38.62 14.69
C THR A 249 5.91 37.89 13.41
N PRO A 250 6.11 38.47 12.22
CA PRO A 250 5.87 37.78 10.95
C PRO A 250 6.66 36.46 10.87
N LYS A 251 6.00 35.38 10.43
CA LYS A 251 6.59 34.05 10.31
C LYS A 251 6.15 33.41 8.99
N ILE A 252 7.10 32.79 8.30
CA ILE A 252 6.84 31.97 7.12
C ILE A 252 5.98 30.77 7.53
N LEU A 253 4.80 30.62 6.92
CA LEU A 253 3.85 29.55 7.24
C LEU A 253 4.22 28.23 6.56
N PHE A 254 4.67 28.27 5.31
CA PHE A 254 4.95 27.09 4.50
C PHE A 254 6.33 27.19 3.86
N LYS A 255 7.04 26.06 3.82
CA LYS A 255 8.30 25.94 3.07
C LYS A 255 8.00 25.41 1.68
N LYS A 256 8.75 25.90 0.68
CA LYS A 256 8.71 25.31 -0.66
C LYS A 256 9.31 23.90 -0.58
N LEU A 257 8.61 22.92 -1.11
CA LEU A 257 9.07 21.54 -1.24
C LEU A 257 9.85 21.38 -2.55
N ASP A 258 10.86 20.50 -2.56
CA ASP A 258 11.82 20.36 -3.67
C ASP A 258 11.15 19.87 -4.97
N GLN A 259 11.37 20.62 -6.04
CA GLN A 259 10.78 20.43 -7.36
C GLN A 259 11.55 19.40 -8.20
N ILE A 260 12.83 19.15 -7.92
CA ILE A 260 13.63 18.11 -8.59
C ILE A 260 13.06 16.72 -8.26
N GLN A 261 12.59 16.54 -7.03
CA GLN A 261 11.93 15.31 -6.58
C GLN A 261 10.60 15.12 -7.32
N ALA A 262 9.82 16.20 -7.50
CA ALA A 262 8.57 16.19 -8.25
C ALA A 262 8.78 16.00 -9.76
N GLU A 263 9.85 16.54 -10.35
CA GLU A 263 10.16 16.43 -11.78
C GLU A 263 10.63 15.03 -12.17
N ALA A 264 11.46 14.39 -11.33
CA ALA A 264 11.84 12.99 -11.48
C ALA A 264 10.64 12.03 -11.35
N LEU A 265 9.64 12.39 -10.55
CA LEU A 265 8.34 11.73 -10.46
C LEU A 265 7.39 12.11 -11.62
N SER A 266 7.53 13.32 -12.21
CA SER A 266 6.64 13.86 -13.26
C SER A 266 6.93 13.37 -14.67
N ALA A 267 8.09 12.74 -14.90
CA ALA A 267 8.42 12.17 -16.20
C ALA A 267 7.61 10.88 -16.48
N GLU A 268 6.75 10.48 -15.55
CA GLU A 268 5.66 9.53 -15.77
C GLU A 268 4.50 10.20 -16.55
N PHE A 269 3.73 9.37 -17.26
CA PHE A 269 2.48 9.70 -17.96
C PHE A 269 2.57 10.15 -19.43
N SER A 270 3.04 9.23 -20.27
CA SER A 270 2.15 8.74 -21.34
C SER A 270 1.85 7.25 -21.13
N ASP A 271 0.70 6.99 -20.53
CA ASP A 271 0.21 5.69 -20.03
C ASP A 271 0.09 4.59 -21.12
N LYS A 272 0.30 4.95 -22.39
CA LYS A 272 0.18 4.07 -23.55
C LYS A 272 1.48 3.34 -23.92
N LYS A 273 2.65 3.92 -23.62
CA LYS A 273 3.97 3.37 -24.04
C LYS A 273 4.66 2.49 -22.98
N LEU A 274 4.27 2.63 -21.70
CA LEU A 274 4.85 1.89 -20.56
C LEU A 274 4.01 0.68 -20.13
N LYS A 275 2.75 0.55 -20.57
CA LYS A 275 1.96 -0.69 -20.43
C LYS A 275 2.55 -1.85 -21.26
N GLU A 276 3.20 -1.54 -22.38
CA GLU A 276 3.83 -2.51 -23.28
C GLU A 276 5.20 -3.01 -22.79
N LEU A 277 5.73 -2.47 -21.69
CA LEU A 277 7.08 -2.77 -21.21
C LEU A 277 7.20 -4.04 -20.34
N GLU A 278 6.22 -4.95 -20.47
CA GLU A 278 5.93 -6.25 -19.79
C GLU A 278 7.07 -7.03 -19.11
N VAL A 279 7.94 -6.40 -18.31
CA VAL A 279 8.86 -7.12 -17.43
C VAL A 279 8.19 -7.20 -16.07
N ALA A 280 7.54 -8.33 -15.82
CA ALA A 280 7.16 -8.70 -14.47
C ALA A 280 8.43 -8.88 -13.64
N PHE A 281 8.49 -8.34 -12.42
CA PHE A 281 9.57 -8.58 -11.48
C PHE A 281 9.02 -9.26 -10.24
N GLN A 282 9.58 -10.40 -9.85
CA GLN A 282 9.08 -11.23 -8.76
C GLN A 282 10.22 -11.67 -7.84
N VAL A 283 9.88 -11.98 -6.60
CA VAL A 283 10.77 -12.69 -5.66
C VAL A 283 10.04 -13.97 -5.29
N SER A 284 10.64 -15.13 -5.59
CA SER A 284 10.04 -16.41 -5.27
C SER A 284 9.94 -16.59 -3.76
N ASN A 285 8.98 -17.40 -3.32
CA ASN A 285 8.86 -17.74 -1.91
C ASN A 285 10.14 -18.38 -1.34
N SER A 286 10.83 -19.19 -2.16
CA SER A 286 12.09 -19.83 -1.79
C SER A 286 13.20 -18.80 -1.54
N ALA A 287 13.31 -17.77 -2.39
CA ALA A 287 14.26 -16.68 -2.17
C ALA A 287 13.85 -15.79 -0.97
N ALA A 288 12.57 -15.47 -0.84
CA ALA A 288 12.05 -14.69 0.29
C ALA A 288 12.30 -15.38 1.64
N ALA A 289 12.18 -16.72 1.70
CA ALA A 289 12.45 -17.52 2.89
C ALA A 289 13.94 -17.47 3.32
N LEU A 290 14.87 -17.21 2.39
CA LEU A 290 16.26 -16.94 2.73
C LEU A 290 16.44 -15.57 3.43
N GLY A 291 15.43 -14.71 3.36
CA GLY A 291 15.44 -13.34 3.87
C GLY A 291 15.74 -12.31 2.78
N VAL A 292 15.66 -12.69 1.50
CA VAL A 292 15.82 -11.76 0.38
C VAL A 292 14.63 -10.81 0.31
N LYS A 293 14.91 -9.52 0.19
CA LYS A 293 13.95 -8.43 0.01
C LYS A 293 14.37 -7.67 -1.23
N ALA A 294 13.44 -7.38 -2.13
CA ALA A 294 13.78 -6.68 -3.36
C ALA A 294 12.79 -5.58 -3.70
N ALA A 295 13.26 -4.59 -4.45
CA ALA A 295 12.45 -3.59 -5.10
C ALA A 295 13.03 -3.39 -6.50
N ALA A 296 12.19 -3.17 -7.51
CA ALA A 296 12.65 -2.96 -8.88
C ALA A 296 12.01 -1.72 -9.53
N ALA A 297 12.59 -1.23 -10.60
CA ALA A 297 12.09 -0.13 -11.41
C ALA A 297 12.52 -0.30 -12.87
N ILE A 298 11.68 0.14 -13.79
CA ILE A 298 12.01 0.29 -15.21
C ILE A 298 12.38 1.74 -15.45
N LEU A 299 13.58 1.98 -15.96
CA LEU A 299 14.08 3.31 -16.31
C LEU A 299 14.07 3.46 -17.83
N GLU A 300 13.53 4.57 -18.33
CA GLU A 300 13.77 5.05 -19.68
C GLU A 300 14.83 6.14 -19.62
N ILE A 301 15.96 5.95 -20.29
CA ILE A 301 17.16 6.78 -20.17
C ILE A 301 17.41 7.54 -21.47
N LYS A 302 17.61 8.87 -21.37
CA LYS A 302 17.95 9.71 -22.54
C LYS A 302 19.40 9.50 -22.97
N SER A 303 20.35 9.65 -22.04
CA SER A 303 21.78 9.54 -22.33
C SER A 303 22.60 9.02 -21.15
N ILE A 304 23.49 8.06 -21.40
CA ILE A 304 24.47 7.56 -20.43
C ILE A 304 25.86 8.04 -20.86
N SER A 305 26.63 8.64 -19.94
CA SER A 305 27.97 9.15 -20.21
C SER A 305 29.03 8.47 -19.33
N ASN A 306 30.32 8.73 -19.59
CA ASN A 306 31.44 8.20 -18.81
C ASN A 306 31.96 9.18 -17.74
N LYS A 307 31.44 10.41 -17.72
CA LYS A 307 31.92 11.49 -16.85
C LYS A 307 30.76 12.40 -16.49
N ASN A 308 30.63 12.69 -15.21
CA ASN A 308 29.71 13.69 -14.70
C ASN A 308 30.37 14.39 -13.51
N SER A 309 30.48 15.72 -13.57
CA SER A 309 31.15 16.52 -12.55
C SER A 309 30.49 16.41 -11.17
N GLU A 310 29.18 16.17 -11.11
CA GLU A 310 28.43 16.00 -9.86
C GLU A 310 28.77 14.68 -9.15
N LEU A 311 29.06 13.63 -9.91
CA LEU A 311 29.47 12.32 -9.36
C LEU A 311 30.87 12.35 -8.76
N GLU A 312 31.79 13.18 -9.27
CA GLU A 312 33.18 13.24 -8.80
C GLU A 312 33.29 13.58 -7.30
N THR A 313 32.38 14.41 -6.79
CA THR A 313 32.31 14.72 -5.35
C THR A 313 31.67 13.58 -4.56
N LEU A 314 30.57 13.02 -5.04
CA LEU A 314 29.84 11.94 -4.36
C LEU A 314 30.68 10.66 -4.25
N LYS A 315 31.48 10.33 -5.26
CA LYS A 315 32.34 9.13 -5.31
C LYS A 315 33.44 9.10 -4.24
N LYS A 316 33.80 10.24 -3.67
CA LYS A 316 34.84 10.37 -2.62
C LYS A 316 34.28 10.27 -1.20
N GLN A 317 32.96 10.16 -1.06
CA GLN A 317 32.33 9.99 0.25
C GLN A 317 32.74 8.64 0.86
N LYS A 318 32.99 8.64 2.17
CA LYS A 318 33.29 7.43 2.94
C LYS A 318 32.01 6.90 3.56
N PHE A 319 31.73 5.63 3.33
CA PHE A 319 30.57 4.94 3.88
C PHE A 319 31.01 3.91 4.91
N LYS A 320 30.22 3.76 5.98
CA LYS A 320 30.36 2.63 6.90
C LYS A 320 29.53 1.48 6.35
N LEU A 321 30.09 0.28 6.31
CA LEU A 321 29.40 -0.90 5.83
C LEU A 321 29.19 -1.89 6.98
N GLU A 322 27.98 -2.42 7.07
CA GLU A 322 27.64 -3.60 7.85
C GLU A 322 27.21 -4.73 6.89
N ASP A 323 28.11 -5.69 6.66
CA ASP A 323 27.90 -6.78 5.68
C ASP A 323 27.48 -8.11 6.33
N SER A 324 27.24 -8.11 7.64
CA SER A 324 26.97 -9.33 8.42
C SER A 324 25.77 -10.13 7.87
N GLY A 325 24.79 -9.44 7.30
CA GLY A 325 23.59 -10.07 6.76
C GLY A 325 23.76 -10.76 5.41
N TYR A 326 24.57 -10.22 4.48
CA TYR A 326 24.89 -10.95 3.24
C TYR A 326 25.79 -12.16 3.52
N VAL A 327 26.73 -12.03 4.48
CA VAL A 327 27.52 -13.20 4.94
C VAL A 327 26.61 -14.32 5.44
N GLN A 328 25.56 -13.99 6.20
CA GLN A 328 24.57 -14.99 6.64
C GLN A 328 23.75 -15.54 5.47
N LEU A 329 23.34 -14.68 4.54
CA LEU A 329 22.57 -15.08 3.36
C LEU A 329 23.36 -16.06 2.48
N HIS A 330 24.62 -15.75 2.17
CA HIS A 330 25.52 -16.61 1.39
C HIS A 330 25.76 -17.96 2.08
N ARG A 331 25.93 -17.96 3.41
CA ARG A 331 26.04 -19.20 4.18
C ARG A 331 24.81 -20.10 4.04
N LYS A 332 23.60 -19.55 3.99
CA LYS A 332 22.37 -20.35 3.81
C LYS A 332 22.35 -21.09 2.48
N VAL A 333 22.99 -20.55 1.44
CA VAL A 333 23.09 -21.17 0.11
C VAL A 333 24.44 -21.82 -0.16
N SER A 334 25.29 -21.95 0.87
CA SER A 334 26.65 -22.52 0.75
C SER A 334 27.54 -21.81 -0.28
N ALA A 335 27.37 -20.50 -0.43
CA ALA A 335 28.24 -19.63 -1.24
C ALA A 335 29.39 -19.09 -0.37
N GLU A 336 30.59 -19.05 -0.95
CA GLU A 336 31.82 -18.55 -0.28
C GLU A 336 32.22 -17.15 -0.79
N GLU A 337 31.53 -16.67 -1.83
CA GLU A 337 31.77 -15.39 -2.47
C GLU A 337 31.52 -14.22 -1.51
N MET A 338 32.33 -13.16 -1.68
CA MET A 338 32.10 -11.87 -1.02
C MET A 338 30.92 -11.16 -1.69
N SER A 339 30.06 -10.52 -0.88
CA SER A 339 28.93 -9.74 -1.40
C SER A 339 29.40 -8.60 -2.29
N SER A 340 28.53 -8.19 -3.22
CA SER A 340 28.81 -7.08 -4.14
C SER A 340 29.14 -5.79 -3.38
N ILE A 341 28.43 -5.55 -2.27
CA ILE A 341 28.55 -4.33 -1.49
C ILE A 341 29.84 -4.27 -0.71
N ARG A 342 30.29 -5.41 -0.16
CA ARG A 342 31.58 -5.50 0.51
C ARG A 342 32.74 -5.35 -0.46
N TRP A 343 32.64 -5.98 -1.63
CA TRP A 343 33.65 -5.81 -2.67
C TRP A 343 33.78 -4.33 -3.09
N LEU A 344 32.63 -3.66 -3.32
CA LEU A 344 32.60 -2.26 -3.70
C LEU A 344 33.16 -1.34 -2.61
N HIS A 345 32.85 -1.62 -1.34
CA HIS A 345 33.36 -0.88 -0.18
C HIS A 345 34.87 -1.04 -0.01
N GLU A 346 35.40 -2.27 -0.12
CA GLU A 346 36.83 -2.53 -0.03
C GLU A 346 37.59 -1.83 -1.17
N LEU A 347 37.04 -1.87 -2.39
CA LEU A 347 37.63 -1.22 -3.55
C LEU A 347 37.66 0.31 -3.38
N ALA A 348 36.55 0.91 -2.95
CA ALA A 348 36.48 2.35 -2.69
C ALA A 348 37.42 2.76 -1.54
N SER A 349 37.56 1.93 -0.51
CA SER A 349 38.47 2.18 0.62
C SER A 349 39.94 2.15 0.20
N ARG A 350 40.33 1.25 -0.72
CA ARG A 350 41.70 1.15 -1.24
C ARG A 350 42.02 2.25 -2.26
N ALA A 351 41.10 2.52 -3.19
CA ALA A 351 41.31 3.49 -4.28
C ALA A 351 40.98 4.95 -3.87
N GLY A 352 40.37 5.16 -2.70
CA GLY A 352 39.92 6.48 -2.22
C GLY A 352 38.65 7.00 -2.90
N GLN A 353 38.10 6.26 -3.86
CA GLN A 353 36.86 6.56 -4.57
C GLN A 353 36.26 5.31 -5.21
N ILE A 354 34.97 5.35 -5.50
CA ILE A 354 34.24 4.32 -6.26
C ILE A 354 34.77 4.24 -7.71
N PRO A 355 34.83 3.05 -8.33
CA PRO A 355 35.16 2.91 -9.75
C PRO A 355 34.34 3.82 -10.66
N ASN A 356 34.92 4.22 -11.78
CA ASN A 356 34.23 4.94 -12.83
C ASN A 356 33.84 3.97 -13.95
N ILE A 357 32.55 3.65 -14.06
CA ILE A 357 32.01 2.76 -15.10
C ILE A 357 31.22 3.59 -16.12
N ASN A 358 30.09 4.13 -15.68
CA ASN A 358 29.26 5.07 -16.44
C ASN A 358 28.28 5.76 -15.48
N THR A 359 27.65 6.85 -15.92
CA THR A 359 26.79 7.67 -15.05
C THR A 359 25.66 6.91 -14.37
N LEU A 360 25.08 5.90 -15.02
CA LEU A 360 23.99 5.10 -14.45
C LEU A 360 24.54 4.14 -13.39
N VAL A 361 25.61 3.41 -13.74
CA VAL A 361 26.23 2.41 -12.86
C VAL A 361 26.82 3.05 -11.62
N ASP A 362 27.51 4.18 -11.80
CA ASP A 362 28.13 4.90 -10.70
C ASP A 362 27.07 5.48 -9.75
N ALA A 363 25.94 5.95 -10.29
CA ALA A 363 24.85 6.50 -9.49
C ALA A 363 24.22 5.44 -8.57
N TYR A 364 23.86 4.27 -9.09
CA TYR A 364 23.30 3.23 -8.23
C TYR A 364 24.36 2.70 -7.25
N ASN A 365 25.63 2.58 -7.65
CA ASN A 365 26.69 2.09 -6.75
C ASN A 365 26.92 3.02 -5.54
N ILE A 366 26.81 4.34 -5.73
CA ILE A 366 26.86 5.31 -4.62
C ILE A 366 25.72 5.07 -3.63
N ILE A 367 24.50 4.90 -4.15
CA ILE A 367 23.32 4.66 -3.30
C ILE A 367 23.41 3.27 -2.63
N SER A 368 23.93 2.26 -3.32
CA SER A 368 24.22 0.96 -2.72
C SER A 368 25.13 1.07 -1.51
N LEU A 369 26.26 1.79 -1.61
CA LEU A 369 27.15 2.04 -0.47
C LEU A 369 26.50 2.85 0.66
N LYS A 370 25.65 3.82 0.31
CA LYS A 370 24.93 4.64 1.30
C LYS A 370 24.00 3.79 2.18
N TYR A 371 23.31 2.82 1.60
CA TYR A 371 22.35 1.99 2.33
C TYR A 371 22.88 0.62 2.75
N GLY A 372 24.02 0.18 2.22
CA GLY A 372 24.50 -1.19 2.41
C GLY A 372 23.66 -2.23 1.65
N ILE A 373 23.03 -1.84 0.53
CA ILE A 373 22.10 -2.70 -0.22
C ILE A 373 22.63 -2.94 -1.63
N SER A 374 22.64 -4.19 -2.09
CA SER A 374 23.10 -4.55 -3.42
C SER A 374 22.14 -4.05 -4.50
N ALA A 375 22.66 -3.76 -5.69
CA ALA A 375 21.86 -3.36 -6.83
C ALA A 375 22.26 -4.12 -8.11
N GLY A 376 21.26 -4.47 -8.90
CA GLY A 376 21.40 -5.04 -10.24
C GLY A 376 20.79 -4.11 -11.29
N ALA A 377 21.44 -3.97 -12.44
CA ALA A 377 20.96 -3.14 -13.54
C ALA A 377 21.14 -3.87 -14.87
N HIS A 378 20.05 -4.00 -15.65
CA HIS A 378 20.02 -4.81 -16.87
C HIS A 378 19.33 -4.08 -18.02
N ASP A 379 19.89 -4.17 -19.22
CA ASP A 379 19.25 -3.67 -20.44
C ASP A 379 18.03 -4.54 -20.77
N ILE A 380 16.85 -3.93 -20.71
CA ILE A 380 15.56 -4.63 -20.91
C ILE A 380 15.47 -5.25 -22.30
N SER A 381 16.13 -4.68 -23.32
CA SER A 381 16.12 -5.26 -24.68
C SER A 381 16.79 -6.63 -24.77
N LYS A 382 17.50 -7.05 -23.71
CA LYS A 382 18.24 -8.31 -23.60
C LYS A 382 17.63 -9.28 -22.59
N ILE A 383 16.58 -8.85 -21.87
CA ILE A 383 15.79 -9.66 -20.96
C ILE A 383 14.72 -10.42 -21.74
N LYS A 384 14.45 -11.65 -21.32
CA LYS A 384 13.43 -12.51 -21.92
C LYS A 384 12.30 -12.75 -20.93
N GLY A 385 11.11 -12.24 -21.26
CA GLY A 385 9.92 -12.35 -20.42
C GLY A 385 10.06 -11.69 -19.06
N GLY A 386 9.62 -12.39 -18.01
CA GLY A 386 9.66 -11.90 -16.63
C GLY A 386 11.04 -12.07 -16.00
N VAL A 387 11.31 -11.33 -14.92
CA VAL A 387 12.47 -11.52 -14.06
C VAL A 387 11.99 -11.99 -12.69
N ARG A 388 12.60 -13.05 -12.17
CA ARG A 388 12.36 -13.54 -10.81
C ARG A 388 13.69 -13.67 -10.07
N ILE A 389 13.71 -13.30 -8.79
CA ILE A 389 14.77 -13.73 -7.88
C ILE A 389 14.32 -15.07 -7.30
N ASP A 390 15.09 -16.13 -7.57
CA ASP A 390 14.71 -17.51 -7.24
C ASP A 390 15.92 -18.38 -6.93
N ILE A 391 15.68 -19.59 -6.42
CA ILE A 391 16.70 -20.62 -6.18
C ILE A 391 16.94 -21.40 -7.46
N CYS A 392 18.20 -21.43 -7.90
CA CYS A 392 18.63 -22.14 -9.09
C CYS A 392 18.54 -23.66 -8.89
N ASP A 393 18.05 -24.37 -9.91
CA ASP A 393 18.03 -25.83 -9.97
C ASP A 393 19.33 -26.42 -10.53
N GLY A 394 20.19 -25.58 -11.11
CA GLY A 394 21.49 -25.92 -11.67
C GLY A 394 21.51 -26.10 -13.18
N SER A 395 20.35 -26.00 -13.84
CA SER A 395 20.20 -26.07 -15.30
C SER A 395 20.24 -24.70 -15.97
N GLU A 396 20.20 -23.61 -15.20
CA GLU A 396 20.11 -22.26 -15.73
C GLU A 396 21.47 -21.79 -16.31
N PRO A 397 21.51 -21.38 -17.59
CA PRO A 397 22.73 -20.90 -18.20
C PRO A 397 23.11 -19.51 -17.66
N PHE A 398 24.41 -19.25 -17.56
CA PHE A 398 24.97 -17.98 -17.09
C PHE A 398 26.27 -17.64 -17.81
N THR A 399 26.43 -16.38 -18.24
CA THR A 399 27.69 -15.85 -18.77
C THR A 399 28.10 -14.65 -17.94
N GLU A 400 29.12 -14.78 -17.10
CA GLU A 400 29.61 -13.69 -16.25
C GLU A 400 30.20 -12.54 -17.09
N ILE A 401 29.98 -11.28 -16.65
CA ILE A 401 30.58 -10.10 -17.30
C ILE A 401 32.09 -10.29 -17.48
N GLY A 402 32.57 -10.06 -18.71
CA GLY A 402 33.98 -10.22 -19.08
C GLY A 402 34.42 -11.64 -19.42
N SER A 403 33.55 -12.65 -19.25
CA SER A 403 33.78 -14.02 -19.69
C SER A 403 33.22 -14.28 -21.10
N LYS A 404 33.83 -15.23 -21.84
CA LYS A 404 33.27 -15.79 -23.09
C LYS A 404 32.67 -17.18 -22.89
N SER A 405 32.88 -17.78 -21.72
CA SER A 405 32.46 -19.15 -21.42
C SER A 405 31.08 -19.15 -20.77
N LYS A 406 30.14 -19.86 -21.37
CA LYS A 406 28.84 -20.16 -20.75
C LYS A 406 29.04 -21.20 -19.65
N THR A 407 28.56 -20.90 -18.46
CA THR A 407 28.54 -21.78 -17.30
C THR A 407 27.10 -22.01 -16.84
N HIS A 408 26.92 -22.81 -15.80
CA HIS A 408 25.65 -22.95 -15.10
C HIS A 408 25.83 -22.50 -13.66
N VAL A 409 24.78 -21.93 -13.08
CA VAL A 409 24.77 -21.59 -11.66
C VAL A 409 24.65 -22.86 -10.84
N ARG A 410 25.21 -22.88 -9.63
CA ARG A 410 25.14 -24.07 -8.78
C ARG A 410 23.72 -24.24 -8.25
N LYS A 411 23.23 -25.48 -8.26
CA LYS A 411 21.96 -25.84 -7.61
C LYS A 411 21.94 -25.38 -6.14
N GLY A 412 20.89 -24.66 -5.76
CA GLY A 412 20.66 -24.17 -4.41
C GLY A 412 21.15 -22.74 -4.14
N GLU A 413 21.90 -22.14 -5.05
CA GLU A 413 22.16 -20.69 -5.01
C GLU A 413 20.92 -19.91 -5.43
N TYR A 414 20.79 -18.66 -4.97
CA TYR A 414 19.78 -17.76 -5.53
C TYR A 414 20.37 -16.91 -6.66
N ALA A 415 19.50 -16.46 -7.55
CA ALA A 415 19.87 -15.58 -8.65
C ALA A 415 18.65 -14.77 -9.11
N ALA A 416 18.91 -13.64 -9.77
CA ALA A 416 17.92 -13.03 -10.66
C ALA A 416 17.96 -13.77 -12.00
N ILE A 417 16.82 -14.28 -12.43
CA ILE A 417 16.64 -15.18 -13.58
C ILE A 417 15.55 -14.59 -14.48
N ASP A 418 15.81 -14.53 -15.79
CA ASP A 418 14.76 -14.30 -16.79
C ASP A 418 14.16 -15.64 -17.28
N ASP A 419 13.33 -15.64 -18.32
CA ASP A 419 12.72 -16.88 -18.83
C ASP A 419 13.74 -17.84 -19.49
N GLU A 420 14.96 -17.38 -19.80
CA GLU A 420 15.98 -18.17 -20.51
C GLU A 420 17.26 -18.41 -19.71
N LYS A 421 17.66 -17.49 -18.82
CA LYS A 421 19.00 -17.47 -18.23
C LYS A 421 19.06 -16.72 -16.90
N VAL A 422 20.15 -16.98 -16.16
CA VAL A 422 20.53 -16.12 -15.04
C VAL A 422 21.03 -14.78 -15.56
N ILE A 423 20.44 -13.69 -15.07
CA ILE A 423 20.87 -12.33 -15.37
C ILE A 423 21.77 -11.74 -14.28
N CYS A 424 21.64 -12.22 -13.04
CA CYS A 424 22.56 -11.92 -11.95
C CYS A 424 22.67 -13.13 -11.01
N ARG A 425 23.85 -13.74 -10.91
CA ARG A 425 24.13 -14.83 -9.96
C ARG A 425 24.36 -14.22 -8.57
N LEU A 426 23.62 -14.70 -7.58
CA LEU A 426 23.47 -14.05 -6.28
C LEU A 426 23.07 -12.57 -6.53
N GLU A 427 23.56 -11.66 -5.69
CA GLU A 427 23.43 -10.21 -5.84
C GLU A 427 24.69 -9.57 -6.45
N LEU A 428 25.60 -10.38 -7.00
CA LEU A 428 27.00 -9.96 -7.24
C LEU A 428 27.50 -10.11 -8.68
N LYS A 429 27.14 -11.19 -9.38
CA LYS A 429 27.71 -11.54 -10.68
C LYS A 429 26.71 -11.30 -11.79
N GLN A 430 26.78 -10.14 -12.43
CA GLN A 430 25.88 -9.81 -13.54
C GLN A 430 26.24 -10.55 -14.83
N CYS A 431 25.23 -10.73 -15.69
CA CYS A 431 25.30 -11.39 -16.98
C CYS A 431 25.84 -10.45 -18.08
N GLU A 432 26.81 -10.93 -18.87
CA GLU A 432 27.47 -10.19 -19.96
C GLU A 432 26.48 -9.71 -21.03
N GLU A 433 25.47 -10.52 -21.34
CA GLU A 433 24.47 -10.24 -22.38
C GLU A 433 23.49 -9.13 -21.99
N THR A 434 23.20 -8.99 -20.69
CA THR A 434 22.21 -8.02 -20.17
C THR A 434 22.83 -6.76 -19.58
N LYS A 435 24.16 -6.63 -19.56
CA LYS A 435 24.83 -5.48 -18.96
C LYS A 435 24.40 -4.14 -19.57
N VAL A 436 24.31 -3.11 -18.73
CA VAL A 436 24.04 -1.75 -19.17
C VAL A 436 25.23 -1.19 -19.95
N LYS A 437 24.94 -0.62 -21.12
CA LYS A 437 25.90 0.03 -22.01
C LYS A 437 25.49 1.49 -22.24
N LYS A 438 26.34 2.26 -22.94
CA LYS A 438 26.06 3.68 -23.25
C LYS A 438 24.82 3.89 -24.11
N ASP A 439 24.50 2.91 -24.94
CA ASP A 439 23.37 2.89 -25.85
C ASP A 439 22.10 2.30 -25.22
N SER A 440 22.17 1.77 -24.00
CA SER A 440 20.99 1.29 -23.27
C SER A 440 19.98 2.42 -23.07
N LYS A 441 18.75 2.19 -23.55
CA LYS A 441 17.63 3.14 -23.44
C LYS A 441 16.61 2.76 -22.40
N LYS A 442 16.48 1.47 -22.11
CA LYS A 442 15.52 0.92 -21.16
C LYS A 442 16.25 -0.03 -20.23
N VAL A 443 16.21 0.27 -18.93
CA VAL A 443 17.00 -0.45 -17.92
C VAL A 443 16.08 -0.94 -16.82
N LEU A 444 16.17 -2.22 -16.49
CA LEU A 444 15.64 -2.77 -15.24
C LEU A 444 16.68 -2.51 -14.16
N LEU A 445 16.35 -1.67 -13.18
CA LEU A 445 17.13 -1.47 -11.98
C LEU A 445 16.42 -2.15 -10.82
N TYR A 446 17.14 -2.89 -9.99
CA TYR A 446 16.57 -3.42 -8.76
C TYR A 446 17.59 -3.34 -7.63
N TYR A 447 17.07 -3.20 -6.41
CA TYR A 447 17.84 -3.32 -5.19
C TYR A 447 17.44 -4.60 -4.49
N GLU A 448 18.43 -5.31 -3.95
CA GLU A 448 18.27 -6.59 -3.28
C GLU A 448 18.93 -6.49 -1.91
N GLY A 449 18.15 -6.67 -0.85
CA GLY A 449 18.58 -6.64 0.54
C GLY A 449 18.37 -7.97 1.25
N HIS A 450 19.07 -8.16 2.36
CA HIS A 450 18.93 -9.32 3.24
C HIS A 450 17.94 -9.08 4.41
N SER A 451 17.82 -10.07 5.29
CA SER A 451 16.89 -10.11 6.45
C SER A 451 16.99 -8.93 7.42
N GLY A 452 18.13 -8.25 7.49
CA GLY A 452 18.41 -7.13 8.38
C GLY A 452 17.93 -5.77 7.83
N HIS A 453 17.61 -5.69 6.54
CA HIS A 453 16.98 -4.50 5.94
C HIS A 453 15.47 -4.58 6.08
N THR A 454 14.77 -3.47 6.27
CA THR A 454 13.32 -3.40 6.10
C THR A 454 12.97 -3.27 4.61
N GLN A 455 11.75 -3.63 4.22
CA GLN A 455 11.30 -3.41 2.83
C GLN A 455 11.33 -1.92 2.47
N ASP A 456 10.98 -1.05 3.42
CA ASP A 456 11.02 0.40 3.23
C ASP A 456 12.43 0.91 2.97
N GLN A 457 13.46 0.34 3.61
CA GLN A 457 14.86 0.68 3.32
C GLN A 457 15.24 0.31 1.88
N VAL A 458 14.85 -0.88 1.41
CA VAL A 458 15.10 -1.34 0.03
C VAL A 458 14.38 -0.44 -0.99
N ASN A 459 13.10 -0.14 -0.73
CA ASN A 459 12.29 0.76 -1.55
C ASN A 459 12.89 2.17 -1.61
N THR A 460 13.35 2.69 -0.46
CA THR A 460 13.97 4.02 -0.35
C THR A 460 15.28 4.08 -1.12
N ALA A 461 16.14 3.07 -1.00
CA ALA A 461 17.39 2.99 -1.73
C ALA A 461 17.16 2.98 -3.25
N LEU A 462 16.23 2.14 -3.74
CA LEU A 462 15.87 2.13 -5.16
C LEU A 462 15.34 3.49 -5.63
N LYS A 463 14.40 4.09 -4.89
CA LYS A 463 13.81 5.38 -5.27
C LYS A 463 14.87 6.49 -5.35
N GLU A 464 15.80 6.51 -4.39
CA GLU A 464 16.90 7.49 -4.40
C GLU A 464 17.88 7.25 -5.57
N ALA A 465 18.18 5.99 -5.88
CA ALA A 465 18.97 5.63 -7.05
C ALA A 465 18.29 6.04 -8.37
N CYS A 466 17.00 5.75 -8.53
CA CYS A 466 16.21 6.19 -9.68
C CYS A 466 16.25 7.71 -9.85
N ASN A 467 16.00 8.46 -8.77
CA ASN A 467 16.04 9.92 -8.82
C ASN A 467 17.42 10.46 -9.22
N LEU A 468 18.49 9.90 -8.66
CA LEU A 468 19.86 10.29 -9.00
C LEU A 468 20.19 9.95 -10.46
N ILE A 469 19.82 8.75 -10.94
CA ILE A 469 20.04 8.35 -12.33
C ILE A 469 19.28 9.27 -13.29
N ILE A 470 18.00 9.57 -13.03
CA ILE A 470 17.22 10.45 -13.91
C ILE A 470 17.78 11.87 -13.91
N LYS A 471 18.23 12.38 -12.76
CA LYS A 471 18.92 13.68 -12.69
C LYS A 471 20.15 13.72 -13.59
N LEU A 472 20.97 12.66 -13.59
CA LEU A 472 22.26 12.63 -14.28
C LEU A 472 22.16 12.23 -15.75
N CYS A 473 21.25 11.33 -16.09
CA CYS A 473 21.13 10.71 -17.41
C CYS A 473 19.94 11.25 -18.22
N GLY A 474 18.99 11.92 -17.56
CA GLY A 474 17.71 12.33 -18.12
C GLY A 474 16.80 11.14 -18.44
N GLY A 475 15.49 11.38 -18.44
CA GLY A 475 14.49 10.34 -18.77
C GLY A 475 13.42 10.23 -17.69
N SER A 476 12.94 9.02 -17.46
CA SER A 476 11.87 8.69 -16.51
C SER A 476 12.08 7.31 -15.90
N TYR A 477 11.39 7.01 -14.81
CA TYR A 477 11.34 5.65 -14.29
C TYR A 477 9.92 5.30 -13.83
N LYS A 478 9.65 4.00 -13.74
CA LYS A 478 8.43 3.41 -13.18
C LYS A 478 8.83 2.38 -12.15
N MET A 479 8.35 2.53 -10.91
CA MET A 479 8.57 1.52 -9.88
C MET A 479 7.83 0.23 -10.24
N LEU A 480 8.53 -0.89 -10.11
CA LEU A 480 7.96 -2.23 -10.11
C LEU A 480 7.81 -2.66 -8.66
N TYR A 481 6.57 -2.89 -8.25
CA TYR A 481 6.27 -3.46 -6.95
C TYR A 481 6.22 -4.98 -7.13
N PRO A 482 7.25 -5.74 -6.70
CA PRO A 482 7.24 -7.18 -6.87
C PRO A 482 6.00 -7.75 -6.21
N ALA A 483 5.23 -8.53 -6.97
CA ALA A 483 4.25 -9.39 -6.36
C ALA A 483 5.04 -10.42 -5.54
N TYR A 484 4.98 -10.30 -4.21
CA TYR A 484 5.23 -11.46 -3.37
C TYR A 484 4.14 -12.45 -3.72
N GLU A 485 4.53 -13.65 -4.17
CA GLU A 485 3.58 -14.74 -4.34
C GLU A 485 2.71 -14.78 -3.07
N LYS A 486 1.39 -14.64 -3.24
CA LYS A 486 0.47 -14.80 -2.12
C LYS A 486 0.77 -16.15 -1.47
N GLU A 487 0.74 -16.21 -0.15
CA GLU A 487 0.68 -17.48 0.60
C GLU A 487 -0.43 -18.35 0.00
N GLU A 488 -0.08 -19.21 -0.94
CA GLU A 488 -0.48 -20.59 -0.80
C GLU A 488 0.55 -21.14 0.17
N GLU A 489 0.18 -21.20 1.46
CA GLU A 489 0.75 -22.24 2.31
C GLU A 489 0.78 -23.52 1.45
N ASN A 490 1.88 -24.26 1.51
CA ASN A 490 2.07 -25.53 0.80
C ASN A 490 1.11 -26.60 1.38
N PHE A 491 -0.20 -26.32 1.32
CA PHE A 491 -1.29 -27.06 1.90
C PHE A 491 -1.62 -28.18 0.93
N SER A 492 -1.03 -29.35 1.19
CA SER A 492 -1.36 -30.59 0.52
C SER A 492 -2.22 -31.50 1.41
N PHE A 493 -2.74 -32.58 0.81
CA PHE A 493 -3.60 -33.57 1.45
C PHE A 493 -3.03 -34.11 2.76
N LYS A 494 -1.71 -34.27 2.88
CA LYS A 494 -1.05 -34.78 4.09
C LYS A 494 -1.34 -33.96 5.35
N HIS A 495 -1.79 -32.70 5.22
CA HIS A 495 -2.14 -31.84 6.35
C HIS A 495 -3.55 -32.09 6.90
N LEU A 496 -4.38 -32.86 6.19
CA LEU A 496 -5.71 -33.24 6.64
C LEU A 496 -5.61 -34.40 7.64
N ASP A 497 -6.42 -34.34 8.69
CA ASP A 497 -6.65 -35.46 9.60
C ASP A 497 -7.97 -36.14 9.22
N ILE A 498 -7.90 -37.11 8.30
CA ILE A 498 -9.06 -37.89 7.85
C ILE A 498 -9.03 -39.27 8.49
N GLU A 499 -10.15 -39.69 9.06
CA GLU A 499 -10.29 -41.00 9.68
C GLU A 499 -11.67 -41.63 9.46
N ILE A 500 -11.74 -42.95 9.61
CA ILE A 500 -13.00 -43.69 9.55
C ILE A 500 -13.74 -43.51 10.87
N GLY A 501 -14.98 -43.04 10.79
CA GLY A 501 -15.90 -42.88 11.90
C GLY A 501 -17.13 -43.76 11.79
N GLU A 502 -17.84 -43.92 12.89
CA GLU A 502 -19.17 -44.54 12.96
C GLU A 502 -20.22 -43.49 13.31
N ILE A 503 -21.28 -43.42 12.52
CA ILE A 503 -22.42 -42.55 12.82
C ILE A 503 -23.28 -43.24 13.88
N LEU A 504 -23.33 -42.69 15.10
CA LEU A 504 -24.09 -43.24 16.22
C LEU A 504 -25.58 -42.91 16.11
N SER A 505 -25.88 -41.68 15.72
CA SER A 505 -27.23 -41.20 15.45
C SER A 505 -27.20 -40.05 14.45
N ALA A 506 -28.32 -39.85 13.76
CA ALA A 506 -28.54 -38.70 12.91
C ALA A 506 -29.95 -38.16 13.15
N GLU A 507 -30.12 -36.85 13.02
CA GLU A 507 -31.40 -36.16 13.14
C GLU A 507 -31.51 -35.08 12.05
N LYS A 508 -32.73 -34.65 11.73
CA LYS A 508 -32.92 -33.49 10.85
C LYS A 508 -32.49 -32.22 11.58
N HIS A 509 -31.82 -31.33 10.85
CA HIS A 509 -31.43 -30.04 11.42
C HIS A 509 -32.68 -29.19 11.75
N PRO A 510 -32.76 -28.59 12.96
CA PRO A 510 -33.99 -27.92 13.44
C PRO A 510 -34.42 -26.72 12.59
N ASN A 511 -33.45 -26.05 11.96
CA ASN A 511 -33.67 -24.83 11.19
C ASN A 511 -33.24 -24.92 9.71
N ALA A 512 -33.07 -26.13 9.15
CA ALA A 512 -32.62 -26.28 7.76
C ALA A 512 -32.98 -27.63 7.13
N ASP A 513 -33.76 -27.59 6.04
CA ASP A 513 -34.29 -28.81 5.38
C ASP A 513 -33.22 -29.64 4.64
N LYS A 514 -32.09 -29.02 4.30
CA LYS A 514 -30.98 -29.66 3.57
C LYS A 514 -29.90 -30.22 4.48
N LEU A 515 -30.01 -30.05 5.80
CA LEU A 515 -28.98 -30.41 6.74
C LEU A 515 -29.41 -31.56 7.64
N LEU A 516 -28.47 -32.47 7.92
CA LEU A 516 -28.57 -33.45 9.00
C LEU A 516 -27.60 -33.07 10.13
N VAL A 517 -27.91 -33.49 11.34
CA VAL A 517 -27.05 -33.37 12.51
C VAL A 517 -26.69 -34.77 12.96
N GLU A 518 -25.42 -35.14 12.86
CA GLU A 518 -24.92 -36.46 13.19
C GLU A 518 -24.11 -36.45 14.50
N ARG A 519 -24.33 -37.45 15.35
CA ARG A 519 -23.40 -37.84 16.41
C ARG A 519 -22.48 -38.91 15.85
N VAL A 520 -21.19 -38.64 15.84
CA VAL A 520 -20.19 -39.50 15.19
C VAL A 520 -19.12 -39.91 16.19
N ARG A 521 -18.81 -41.21 16.24
CA ARG A 521 -17.66 -41.74 16.95
C ARG A 521 -16.44 -41.76 16.04
N LEU A 522 -15.38 -41.11 16.50
CA LEU A 522 -14.10 -40.87 15.84
C LEU A 522 -12.98 -41.35 16.77
N GLY A 523 -12.54 -42.59 16.59
CA GLY A 523 -11.72 -43.30 17.58
C GLY A 523 -12.43 -43.36 18.94
N ASP A 524 -11.79 -42.82 19.99
CA ASP A 524 -12.34 -42.76 21.35
C ASP A 524 -13.18 -41.51 21.64
N LYS A 525 -13.44 -40.65 20.64
CA LYS A 525 -14.16 -39.38 20.82
C LYS A 525 -15.51 -39.41 20.12
N GLU A 526 -16.51 -38.80 20.74
CA GLU A 526 -17.79 -38.49 20.11
C GLU A 526 -17.85 -37.01 19.75
N ILE A 527 -18.12 -36.71 18.49
CA ILE A 527 -18.25 -35.34 17.97
C ILE A 527 -19.62 -35.14 17.34
N GLN A 528 -20.02 -33.88 17.19
CA GLN A 528 -21.18 -33.51 16.39
C GLN A 528 -20.74 -32.99 15.02
N VAL A 529 -21.33 -33.54 13.95
CA VAL A 529 -21.13 -33.10 12.57
C VAL A 529 -22.47 -32.61 12.04
N VAL A 530 -22.45 -31.59 11.17
CA VAL A 530 -23.62 -31.14 10.43
C VAL A 530 -23.32 -31.26 8.95
N SER A 531 -24.10 -32.07 8.23
CA SER A 531 -23.86 -32.42 6.83
C SER A 531 -24.96 -31.92 5.90
N GLY A 532 -24.65 -31.74 4.61
CA GLY A 532 -25.59 -31.29 3.58
C GLY A 532 -26.35 -32.39 2.83
N ILE A 533 -26.41 -33.61 3.38
CA ILE A 533 -26.86 -34.80 2.63
C ILE A 533 -28.32 -35.20 2.89
N ALA A 534 -29.12 -34.35 3.54
CA ALA A 534 -30.52 -34.64 3.90
C ALA A 534 -31.45 -34.92 2.70
N GLN A 535 -31.07 -34.46 1.51
CA GLN A 535 -31.82 -34.72 0.27
C GLN A 535 -31.56 -36.13 -0.31
N PHE A 536 -30.52 -36.82 0.16
CA PHE A 536 -30.10 -38.13 -0.34
C PHE A 536 -30.26 -39.24 0.71
N TYR A 537 -30.16 -38.89 1.99
CA TYR A 537 -30.24 -39.84 3.10
C TYR A 537 -31.27 -39.40 4.12
N LYS A 538 -32.04 -40.36 4.64
CA LYS A 538 -32.85 -40.15 5.83
C LYS A 538 -32.02 -40.42 7.08
N PRO A 539 -32.32 -39.78 8.22
CA PRO A 539 -31.56 -39.98 9.46
C PRO A 539 -31.48 -41.45 9.88
N GLU A 540 -32.55 -42.22 9.67
CA GLU A 540 -32.63 -43.63 10.07
C GLU A 540 -31.69 -44.52 9.24
N ASP A 541 -31.32 -44.09 8.03
CA ASP A 541 -30.43 -44.83 7.13
C ASP A 541 -28.95 -44.65 7.50
N LEU A 542 -28.61 -43.77 8.45
CA LEU A 542 -27.23 -43.40 8.76
C LEU A 542 -26.70 -44.04 10.03
N ALA A 543 -27.55 -44.33 11.01
CA ALA A 543 -27.13 -44.91 12.28
C ALA A 543 -26.43 -46.28 12.05
N GLY A 544 -25.26 -46.46 12.67
CA GLY A 544 -24.41 -47.64 12.56
C GLY A 544 -23.56 -47.70 11.28
N LYS A 545 -23.66 -46.73 10.36
CA LYS A 545 -22.81 -46.72 9.16
C LYS A 545 -21.41 -46.18 9.46
N LYS A 546 -20.43 -46.82 8.83
CA LYS A 546 -19.06 -46.29 8.74
C LYS A 546 -18.95 -45.27 7.60
N ALA A 547 -18.23 -44.19 7.84
CA ALA A 547 -17.91 -43.18 6.85
C ALA A 547 -16.53 -42.58 7.12
N ILE A 548 -15.99 -41.81 6.18
CA ILE A 548 -14.76 -41.04 6.37
C ILE A 548 -15.07 -39.61 6.78
N PHE A 549 -14.32 -39.09 7.74
CA PHE A 549 -14.54 -37.76 8.32
C PHE A 549 -13.24 -36.96 8.38
N LEU A 550 -13.33 -35.67 8.08
CA LEU A 550 -12.26 -34.69 8.33
C LEU A 550 -12.39 -34.17 9.76
N ARG A 551 -11.40 -34.50 10.60
CA ARG A 551 -11.41 -34.27 12.05
C ARG A 551 -10.74 -32.98 12.49
N ASN A 552 -9.68 -32.54 11.82
CA ASN A 552 -8.97 -31.30 12.16
C ASN A 552 -9.58 -30.06 11.49
N LEU A 553 -10.81 -30.14 10.97
CA LEU A 553 -11.52 -28.97 10.44
C LEU A 553 -11.88 -28.02 11.58
N LYS A 554 -11.60 -26.72 11.39
CA LYS A 554 -12.01 -25.67 12.29
C LYS A 554 -13.52 -25.75 12.56
N PRO A 555 -13.97 -25.83 13.82
CA PRO A 555 -15.39 -25.91 14.14
C PRO A 555 -16.17 -24.72 13.57
N ALA A 556 -17.34 -25.01 13.02
CA ALA A 556 -18.21 -24.02 12.40
C ALA A 556 -19.61 -24.09 13.02
N THR A 557 -20.35 -22.97 12.98
CA THR A 557 -21.77 -22.96 13.34
C THR A 557 -22.61 -22.89 12.08
N LEU A 558 -23.30 -23.98 11.77
CA LEU A 558 -24.18 -24.10 10.61
C LEU A 558 -25.61 -23.87 11.08
N ARG A 559 -26.21 -22.74 10.70
CA ARG A 559 -27.61 -22.39 11.03
C ARG A 559 -27.95 -22.49 12.53
N GLY A 560 -26.97 -22.17 13.39
CA GLY A 560 -27.10 -22.16 14.85
C GLY A 560 -26.68 -23.46 15.54
N VAL A 561 -26.31 -24.50 14.79
CA VAL A 561 -25.84 -25.78 15.32
C VAL A 561 -24.34 -25.93 15.07
N ALA A 562 -23.57 -26.34 16.09
CA ALA A 562 -22.14 -26.54 15.97
C ALA A 562 -21.81 -27.80 15.14
N SER A 563 -20.84 -27.69 14.23
CA SER A 563 -20.20 -28.80 13.53
C SER A 563 -18.72 -28.79 13.85
N GLN A 564 -18.21 -29.92 14.34
CA GLN A 564 -16.83 -30.11 14.79
C GLN A 564 -16.01 -30.95 13.80
N GLY A 565 -16.53 -31.16 12.60
CA GLY A 565 -15.90 -31.94 11.55
C GLY A 565 -16.74 -31.91 10.27
N MET A 566 -16.37 -32.74 9.30
CA MET A 566 -17.07 -32.88 8.03
C MET A 566 -17.07 -34.34 7.59
N ILE A 567 -18.24 -34.86 7.21
CA ILE A 567 -18.37 -36.16 6.53
C ILE A 567 -17.98 -35.98 5.07
N LEU A 568 -17.14 -36.87 4.53
CA LEU A 568 -16.74 -36.82 3.13
C LEU A 568 -17.59 -37.78 2.30
N VAL A 569 -18.22 -37.27 1.24
CA VAL A 569 -19.12 -38.05 0.38
C VAL A 569 -18.72 -37.96 -1.09
N ALA A 570 -18.94 -39.05 -1.82
CA ALA A 570 -18.71 -39.13 -3.26
C ALA A 570 -19.93 -38.58 -4.02
N GLU A 571 -19.71 -37.65 -4.95
CA GLU A 571 -20.75 -37.12 -5.85
C GLU A 571 -20.38 -37.37 -7.31
N SER A 572 -21.35 -37.82 -8.09
CA SER A 572 -21.20 -38.01 -9.53
C SER A 572 -21.06 -36.68 -10.28
N LYS A 573 -20.36 -36.67 -11.42
CA LYS A 573 -20.15 -35.43 -12.23
C LYS A 573 -21.44 -34.69 -12.60
N ASP A 574 -22.53 -35.41 -12.80
CA ASP A 574 -23.87 -34.89 -13.13
C ASP A 574 -24.70 -34.51 -11.89
N LYS A 575 -24.17 -34.70 -10.68
CA LYS A 575 -24.82 -34.45 -9.38
C LYS A 575 -26.08 -35.28 -9.13
N SER A 576 -26.31 -36.33 -9.92
CA SER A 576 -27.49 -37.19 -9.79
C SER A 576 -27.38 -38.17 -8.62
N LYS A 577 -26.16 -38.46 -8.16
CA LYS A 577 -25.87 -39.43 -7.10
C LYS A 577 -24.87 -38.87 -6.09
N VAL A 578 -25.22 -38.97 -4.81
CA VAL A 578 -24.31 -38.76 -3.68
C VAL A 578 -24.26 -40.03 -2.85
N GLU A 579 -23.06 -40.50 -2.54
CA GLU A 579 -22.80 -41.76 -1.88
C GLU A 579 -21.80 -41.58 -0.72
N ILE A 580 -22.14 -42.08 0.46
CA ILE A 580 -21.19 -42.16 1.58
C ILE A 580 -20.10 -43.18 1.24
N VAL A 581 -18.84 -42.76 1.37
CA VAL A 581 -17.68 -43.63 1.20
C VAL A 581 -17.51 -44.43 2.49
N SER A 582 -17.75 -45.75 2.43
CA SER A 582 -17.75 -46.66 3.60
C SER A 582 -16.66 -47.73 3.46
N PRO A 583 -15.43 -47.49 3.95
CA PRO A 583 -14.36 -48.50 3.92
C PRO A 583 -14.63 -49.66 4.90
N ALA A 584 -14.05 -50.83 4.63
CA ALA A 584 -14.16 -52.01 5.49
C ALA A 584 -13.30 -51.89 6.77
N SER A 585 -12.23 -51.10 6.71
CA SER A 585 -11.28 -50.90 7.80
C SER A 585 -11.94 -50.46 9.13
N PRO A 586 -11.31 -50.74 10.28
CA PRO A 586 -11.85 -50.39 11.60
C PRO A 586 -12.13 -48.90 11.79
N VAL A 587 -13.05 -48.58 12.70
CA VAL A 587 -13.26 -47.20 13.16
C VAL A 587 -11.97 -46.70 13.80
N GLY A 588 -11.58 -45.45 13.50
CA GLY A 588 -10.34 -44.83 13.92
C GLY A 588 -9.20 -44.94 12.92
N SER A 589 -9.29 -45.81 11.90
CA SER A 589 -8.24 -45.92 10.91
C SER A 589 -8.09 -44.66 10.06
N LYS A 590 -6.84 -44.22 9.86
CA LYS A 590 -6.50 -43.03 9.07
C LYS A 590 -6.65 -43.26 7.58
N VAL A 591 -6.97 -42.19 6.85
CA VAL A 591 -6.99 -42.13 5.38
C VAL A 591 -5.83 -41.25 4.91
N GLU A 592 -5.02 -41.78 3.99
CA GLU A 592 -3.79 -41.15 3.51
C GLU A 592 -3.60 -41.34 2.00
N LEU A 593 -2.65 -40.62 1.40
CA LEU A 593 -2.26 -40.84 0.01
C LEU A 593 -1.27 -42.00 -0.06
N LYS A 594 -1.48 -42.91 -1.00
CA LYS A 594 -0.59 -44.05 -1.23
C LYS A 594 0.86 -43.57 -1.45
N GLY A 595 1.75 -43.99 -0.56
CA GLY A 595 3.18 -43.65 -0.62
C GLY A 595 3.52 -42.25 -0.09
N GLU A 596 2.65 -41.65 0.73
CA GLU A 596 2.89 -40.37 1.40
C GLU A 596 2.56 -40.47 2.88
N VAL A 597 3.44 -39.90 3.72
CA VAL A 597 3.27 -39.92 5.17
C VAL A 597 2.36 -38.78 5.61
N SER A 598 1.30 -39.11 6.35
CA SER A 598 0.39 -38.12 6.92
C SER A 598 1.11 -37.19 7.93
N GLN A 599 0.83 -35.89 7.85
CA GLN A 599 1.40 -34.83 8.70
C GLN A 599 0.30 -33.82 9.07
N PRO A 600 -0.72 -34.25 9.84
CA PRO A 600 -1.91 -33.43 10.08
C PRO A 600 -1.57 -32.14 10.83
N LYS A 601 -2.09 -31.00 10.35
CA LYS A 601 -2.03 -29.73 11.07
C LYS A 601 -2.99 -29.76 12.28
N PRO A 602 -2.76 -28.94 13.32
CA PRO A 602 -3.68 -28.86 14.47
C PRO A 602 -5.11 -28.46 14.09
N GLU A 603 -5.25 -27.56 13.13
CA GLU A 603 -6.53 -27.05 12.62
C GLU A 603 -6.39 -26.70 11.13
N VAL A 604 -7.42 -26.98 10.31
CA VAL A 604 -7.52 -26.62 8.89
C VAL A 604 -8.82 -25.87 8.62
N THR A 605 -8.86 -24.95 7.66
CA THR A 605 -10.10 -24.24 7.30
C THR A 605 -10.86 -24.96 6.18
N ALA A 606 -12.15 -24.65 6.02
CA ALA A 606 -12.93 -25.18 4.90
C ALA A 606 -12.37 -24.73 3.54
N ASP A 607 -11.88 -23.49 3.46
CA ASP A 607 -11.23 -22.96 2.25
C ASP A 607 -9.97 -23.74 1.91
N ASP A 608 -9.19 -24.17 2.91
CA ASP A 608 -8.00 -25.00 2.67
C ASP A 608 -8.38 -26.37 2.10
N TYR A 609 -9.38 -27.02 2.68
CA TYR A 609 -9.89 -28.30 2.15
C TYR A 609 -10.40 -28.16 0.70
N PHE A 610 -11.19 -27.13 0.40
CA PHE A 610 -11.75 -26.94 -0.95
C PHE A 610 -10.73 -26.53 -2.02
N LYS A 611 -9.48 -26.19 -1.65
CA LYS A 611 -8.38 -26.05 -2.61
C LYS A 611 -7.93 -27.41 -3.16
N LEU A 612 -8.11 -28.49 -2.38
CA LEU A 612 -7.73 -29.84 -2.79
C LEU A 612 -8.74 -30.42 -3.77
N LYS A 613 -8.23 -31.12 -4.79
CA LYS A 613 -9.05 -31.82 -5.78
C LYS A 613 -9.09 -33.31 -5.45
N LEU A 614 -10.15 -33.74 -4.76
CA LEU A 614 -10.45 -35.16 -4.59
C LEU A 614 -11.33 -35.63 -5.77
N GLU A 615 -10.73 -36.33 -6.71
CA GLU A 615 -11.37 -36.82 -7.93
C GLU A 615 -11.68 -38.32 -7.82
N ILE A 616 -12.81 -38.73 -8.40
CA ILE A 616 -13.18 -40.13 -8.51
C ILE A 616 -12.96 -40.57 -9.97
N LYS A 617 -12.14 -41.61 -10.16
CA LYS A 617 -11.84 -42.23 -11.46
C LYS A 617 -12.00 -43.74 -11.34
N ASP A 618 -12.86 -44.31 -12.17
CA ASP A 618 -13.24 -45.73 -12.14
C ASP A 618 -13.57 -46.26 -10.72
N GLY A 619 -14.34 -45.48 -9.96
CA GLY A 619 -14.76 -45.84 -8.59
C GLY A 619 -13.67 -45.73 -7.52
N LYS A 620 -12.46 -45.27 -7.87
CA LYS A 620 -11.34 -45.03 -6.94
C LYS A 620 -11.16 -43.53 -6.69
N ILE A 621 -10.77 -43.17 -5.48
CA ILE A 621 -10.62 -41.78 -5.05
C ILE A 621 -9.13 -41.37 -5.12
N TYR A 622 -8.85 -40.22 -5.73
CA TYR A 622 -7.52 -39.67 -5.91
C TYR A 622 -7.45 -38.23 -5.43
N SER A 623 -6.31 -37.83 -4.87
CA SER A 623 -5.93 -36.43 -4.69
C SER A 623 -4.47 -36.29 -5.04
N GLU A 624 -4.07 -35.16 -5.63
CA GLU A 624 -2.67 -34.88 -5.98
C GLU A 624 -2.02 -35.99 -6.84
N GLY A 625 -2.82 -36.63 -7.70
CA GLY A 625 -2.38 -37.72 -8.57
C GLY A 625 -2.17 -39.08 -7.88
N LYS A 626 -2.37 -39.18 -6.55
CA LYS A 626 -2.21 -40.40 -5.77
C LYS A 626 -3.55 -40.94 -5.31
N GLN A 627 -3.66 -42.27 -5.22
CA GLN A 627 -4.87 -42.94 -4.75
C GLN A 627 -4.98 -42.82 -3.23
N LEU A 628 -6.18 -42.56 -2.72
CA LEU A 628 -6.46 -42.59 -1.28
C LEU A 628 -6.53 -44.04 -0.81
N ILE A 629 -5.81 -44.33 0.27
CA ILE A 629 -5.82 -45.62 0.96
C ILE A 629 -6.05 -45.39 2.45
N THR A 630 -6.46 -46.42 3.17
CA THR A 630 -6.39 -46.42 4.63
C THR A 630 -4.97 -46.78 5.08
N GLU A 631 -4.63 -46.46 6.33
CA GLU A 631 -3.35 -46.87 6.95
C GLU A 631 -3.11 -48.39 6.92
N THR A 632 -4.18 -49.18 6.84
CA THR A 632 -4.17 -50.64 6.72
C THR A 632 -3.87 -51.12 5.29
N GLY A 633 -3.76 -50.20 4.32
CA GLY A 633 -3.53 -50.48 2.90
C GLY A 633 -4.79 -50.74 2.08
N GLU A 634 -5.99 -50.60 2.64
CA GLU A 634 -7.25 -50.73 1.90
C GLU A 634 -7.41 -49.57 0.91
N GLU A 635 -7.69 -49.89 -0.35
CA GLU A 635 -8.02 -48.87 -1.36
C GLU A 635 -9.42 -48.30 -1.13
N LEU A 636 -9.54 -46.97 -1.00
CA LEU A 636 -10.88 -46.35 -0.90
C LEU A 636 -11.61 -46.40 -2.25
N LYS A 637 -12.81 -46.97 -2.21
CA LYS A 637 -13.68 -47.18 -3.37
C LYS A 637 -15.09 -46.67 -3.10
N THR A 638 -15.81 -46.35 -4.17
CA THR A 638 -17.21 -45.91 -4.17
C THR A 638 -17.95 -46.46 -5.39
N GLY A 639 -19.27 -46.63 -5.28
CA GLY A 639 -20.15 -46.95 -6.41
C GLY A 639 -20.36 -45.78 -7.39
N VAL A 640 -19.75 -44.62 -7.17
CA VAL A 640 -19.68 -43.51 -8.15
C VAL A 640 -18.51 -43.75 -9.10
N LYS A 641 -18.78 -43.95 -10.40
CA LYS A 641 -17.70 -44.23 -11.38
C LYS A 641 -16.78 -43.04 -11.65
N GLU A 642 -17.36 -41.86 -11.84
CA GLU A 642 -16.66 -40.62 -12.20
C GLU A 642 -17.29 -39.45 -11.45
N GLY A 643 -16.47 -38.65 -10.76
CA GLY A 643 -17.00 -37.66 -9.82
C GLY A 643 -15.95 -36.96 -8.99
N LYS A 644 -16.37 -36.45 -7.84
CA LYS A 644 -15.52 -35.82 -6.84
C LYS A 644 -15.95 -36.19 -5.43
N VAL A 645 -15.07 -36.03 -4.46
CA VAL A 645 -15.40 -36.10 -3.03
C VAL A 645 -15.42 -34.68 -2.46
N TYR A 646 -16.41 -34.39 -1.63
CA TYR A 646 -16.47 -33.14 -0.86
C TYR A 646 -16.86 -33.39 0.58
#